data_AF-A0A7W0DAM5-F1
#
_entry.id   AF-A0A7W0DAM5-F1
#
_cell.length_a   1.000
_cell.length_b   1.000
_cell.length_c   1.000
_cell.angle_alpha   90.00
_cell.angle_beta   90.00
_cell.angle_gamma   90.00
#
_symmetry.space_group_name_H-M   'P 1'
#
loop_
_entity.id
_entity.type
_entity.pdbx_description
1 polymer ?
#
loop_
_entity_poly.entity_id
_entity_poly.type
_entity_poly.pdbx_seq_one_letter_code
_entity_poly.pdbx_strand_id
1 'polypeptide(L)'
;MIKRLLHKNTWLRYGIAGLVSCGLFLGLYHMMTVEGADNNPRFMLLRLEDIGPGGYYSSLEGLGKLRAVLHYLDEKHVQFGMAVVPRWINITDDGTRYDKSIDQLDDTYIQAFDKVIKEASEHRGTIGMHGYTHQAGEVRRGDGQHASGVGNEFNVSDLPETTTAAFAESRVKEGWGRFRNAGMTPHFWEAPHYHTAPEQDKVFRSYFGLLYQPDVNIDPNPPVARYENIVNKGFGTTSLGSVYVPTTLSYIPIGKDEKFILNQLGVAERIYSFFFHPFLEFNYLEPELDEFGTPVVRDGIPAYQYTGENKSVLQKLIAQIQQKGYPFYSIHDYVPFTPGERLKVGSTKTALTEIGNVSGSGQMDIVTWDKKSAAMSVIQGQYEELRNDRQPASHTWASIPYADGAAFTLNSRIDSKKQGLWIVRPNGKLEAYASTGDSFKRSQAWSIPANRWYDLYELKQPNGDCILAGQSQDRSKLLGLYLHGNEIKSIKPYTFRSSAARDLIVRNLAGKDQQKLMLFKDNTSQGVEFELDQASMQWRLDKVELDIPDELGSIRFGDFNGDGREDILRWDPRNLTNRVYQQTEDHTYKLLSIFGPWGKTNGRLSVADFDGNGKDDIAMYGNEDGFLDVALSFQTDHVK
;
A
#
# COMPACT_ATOMS: atom_id res chain seq x y z
N MET A 1 32.09 -51.27 -4.61
CA MET A 1 33.19 -51.25 -3.60
C MET A 1 32.76 -50.59 -2.28
N ILE A 2 32.13 -49.42 -2.30
CA ILE A 2 31.68 -48.66 -1.10
C ILE A 2 30.67 -49.43 -0.22
N LYS A 3 29.70 -50.16 -0.80
CA LYS A 3 28.75 -51.01 -0.06
C LYS A 3 29.41 -52.13 0.77
N ARG A 4 30.55 -52.68 0.31
CA ARG A 4 31.31 -53.71 1.06
C ARG A 4 32.13 -53.09 2.20
N LEU A 5 32.65 -51.88 2.02
CA LEU A 5 33.40 -51.14 3.04
C LEU A 5 32.50 -50.75 4.22
N LEU A 6 31.29 -50.27 3.92
CA LEU A 6 30.28 -49.92 4.91
C LEU A 6 29.74 -51.13 5.69
N HIS A 7 29.97 -52.37 5.24
CA HIS A 7 29.47 -53.57 5.94
C HIS A 7 30.39 -54.11 7.03
N LYS A 8 31.69 -53.80 6.97
CA LYS A 8 32.69 -54.34 7.90
C LYS A 8 33.14 -53.39 9.01
N ASN A 9 32.81 -52.10 8.93
CA ASN A 9 33.38 -51.10 9.84
C ASN A 9 32.28 -50.30 10.56
N THR A 10 31.89 -50.78 11.74
CA THR A 10 30.81 -50.22 12.56
C THR A 10 31.08 -48.78 12.95
N TRP A 11 32.34 -48.43 13.25
CA TRP A 11 32.75 -47.07 13.58
C TRP A 11 32.55 -46.09 12.42
N LEU A 12 32.77 -46.52 11.17
CA LEU A 12 32.55 -45.69 10.00
C LEU A 12 31.05 -45.40 9.78
N ARG A 13 30.16 -46.34 10.14
CA ARG A 13 28.71 -46.11 10.12
C ARG A 13 28.28 -45.10 11.16
N TYR A 14 28.80 -45.21 12.39
CA TYR A 14 28.51 -44.23 13.45
C TYR A 14 29.06 -42.84 13.12
N GLY A 15 30.24 -42.75 12.49
CA GLY A 15 30.79 -41.48 12.01
C GLY A 15 29.95 -40.82 10.92
N ILE A 16 29.48 -41.58 9.92
CA ILE A 16 28.60 -41.06 8.88
C ILE A 16 27.22 -40.69 9.44
N ALA A 17 26.65 -41.51 10.32
CA ALA A 17 25.40 -41.20 11.00
C ALA A 17 25.53 -39.94 11.87
N GLY A 18 26.65 -39.77 12.57
CA GLY A 18 26.95 -38.56 13.34
C GLY A 18 27.07 -37.31 12.47
N LEU A 19 27.71 -37.40 11.29
CA LEU A 19 27.79 -36.28 10.34
C LEU A 19 26.44 -35.95 9.70
N VAL A 20 25.61 -36.95 9.38
CA VAL A 20 24.25 -36.73 8.87
C VAL A 20 23.35 -36.16 9.96
N SER A 21 23.43 -36.66 11.19
CA SER A 21 22.69 -36.11 12.33
C SER A 21 23.16 -34.70 12.68
N CYS A 22 24.46 -34.40 12.63
CA CYS A 22 24.99 -33.05 12.87
C CYS A 22 24.62 -32.10 11.72
N GLY A 23 24.63 -32.55 10.46
CA GLY A 23 24.13 -31.78 9.32
C GLY A 23 22.62 -31.55 9.38
N LEU A 24 21.84 -32.54 9.83
CA LEU A 24 20.41 -32.39 10.11
C LEU A 24 20.17 -31.47 11.31
N PHE A 25 21.01 -31.53 12.36
CA PHE A 25 20.89 -30.65 13.54
C PHE A 25 21.31 -29.22 13.22
N LEU A 26 22.34 -29.00 12.40
CA LEU A 26 22.74 -27.67 11.92
C LEU A 26 21.72 -27.13 10.92
N GLY A 27 21.17 -27.98 10.04
CA GLY A 27 20.06 -27.63 9.16
C GLY A 27 18.79 -27.29 9.94
N LEU A 28 18.43 -28.09 10.94
CA LEU A 28 17.32 -27.83 11.86
C LEU A 28 17.60 -26.61 12.74
N TYR A 29 18.83 -26.37 13.18
CA TYR A 29 19.20 -25.20 13.97
C TYR A 29 19.09 -23.92 13.13
N HIS A 30 19.54 -23.92 11.87
CA HIS A 30 19.31 -22.80 10.94
C HIS A 30 17.83 -22.62 10.57
N MET A 31 17.05 -23.71 10.46
CA MET A 31 15.59 -23.61 10.25
C MET A 31 14.86 -23.11 11.51
N MET A 32 15.26 -23.55 12.71
CA MET A 32 14.66 -23.17 13.99
C MET A 32 15.00 -21.73 14.40
N THR A 33 16.13 -21.17 13.94
CA THR A 33 16.42 -19.74 14.14
C THR A 33 15.69 -18.80 13.16
N VAL A 34 14.91 -19.33 12.20
CA VAL A 34 14.18 -18.53 11.21
C VAL A 34 12.65 -18.65 11.35
N GLU A 35 12.13 -19.65 12.06
CA GLU A 35 10.67 -19.85 12.25
C GLU A 35 10.16 -19.74 13.70
N GLY A 36 10.98 -19.28 14.67
CA GLY A 36 10.57 -19.31 16.09
C GLY A 36 11.05 -18.17 16.98
N ALA A 37 11.76 -17.17 16.47
CA ALA A 37 11.84 -15.89 17.15
C ALA A 37 10.61 -15.08 16.76
N ASP A 38 9.95 -14.41 17.72
CA ASP A 38 8.93 -13.39 17.48
C ASP A 38 9.56 -12.26 16.62
N ASN A 39 9.71 -12.51 15.32
CA ASN A 39 10.28 -11.57 14.35
C ASN A 39 9.20 -10.61 13.84
N ASN A 40 7.94 -10.82 14.22
CA ASN A 40 6.91 -9.81 14.00
C ASN A 40 7.22 -8.60 14.88
N PRO A 41 7.31 -7.39 14.30
CA PRO A 41 7.51 -6.19 15.09
C PRO A 41 6.40 -6.09 16.14
N ARG A 42 6.78 -5.73 17.36
CA ARG A 42 5.82 -5.39 18.41
C ARG A 42 5.31 -3.98 18.10
N PHE A 43 4.01 -3.86 17.81
CA PHE A 43 3.36 -2.58 17.56
C PHE A 43 1.97 -2.56 18.19
N MET A 44 1.37 -1.38 18.24
CA MET A 44 -0.01 -1.14 18.65
C MET A 44 -0.77 -0.43 17.54
N LEU A 45 -2.00 -0.85 17.27
CA LEU A 45 -2.94 -0.11 16.42
C LEU A 45 -4.07 0.46 17.28
N LEU A 46 -4.46 1.69 16.99
CA LEU A 46 -5.56 2.40 17.63
C LEU A 46 -6.53 2.91 16.55
N ARG A 47 -7.83 2.65 16.72
CA ARG A 47 -8.89 3.33 15.99
C ARG A 47 -9.76 4.15 16.94
N LEU A 48 -10.04 5.40 16.58
CA LEU A 48 -11.07 6.22 17.21
C LEU A 48 -12.40 6.00 16.48
N GLU A 49 -13.47 5.75 17.23
CA GLU A 49 -14.80 5.43 16.68
C GLU A 49 -15.87 6.49 16.95
N ASP A 50 -16.98 6.37 16.24
CA ASP A 50 -18.16 7.23 16.30
C ASP A 50 -17.89 8.71 16.03
N ILE A 51 -16.83 9.06 15.30
CA ILE A 51 -16.55 10.46 14.98
C ILE A 51 -17.51 10.91 13.89
N GLY A 52 -18.25 11.99 14.09
CA GLY A 52 -19.12 12.53 13.04
C GLY A 52 -19.67 13.90 13.41
N PRO A 53 -20.34 14.61 12.48
CA PRO A 53 -20.81 15.97 12.69
C PRO A 53 -22.09 16.01 13.54
N GLY A 54 -22.10 15.30 14.68
CA GLY A 54 -23.22 15.22 15.59
C GLY A 54 -22.86 14.52 16.91
N GLY A 55 -23.86 14.07 17.66
CA GLY A 55 -23.65 13.42 18.96
C GLY A 55 -22.88 14.33 19.93
N TYR A 56 -21.81 13.80 20.54
CA TYR A 56 -20.92 14.56 21.44
C TYR A 56 -20.14 15.68 20.74
N TYR A 57 -20.08 15.66 19.42
CA TYR A 57 -19.33 16.63 18.63
C TYR A 57 -20.20 17.74 18.04
N SER A 58 -21.53 17.65 18.20
CA SER A 58 -22.57 18.53 17.61
C SER A 58 -22.48 20.04 17.93
N SER A 59 -21.49 20.48 18.70
CA SER A 59 -21.27 21.87 19.11
C SER A 59 -19.80 22.26 18.97
N LEU A 60 -19.51 23.56 18.85
CA LEU A 60 -18.12 24.05 18.81
C LEU A 60 -17.33 23.69 20.07
N GLU A 61 -17.98 23.61 21.23
CA GLU A 61 -17.34 23.10 22.46
C GLU A 61 -16.95 21.63 22.31
N GLY A 62 -17.89 20.77 21.89
CA GLY A 62 -17.62 19.34 21.69
C GLY A 62 -16.52 19.11 20.64
N LEU A 63 -16.54 19.90 19.57
CA LEU A 63 -15.51 19.89 18.54
C LEU A 63 -14.15 20.37 19.06
N GLY A 64 -14.12 21.41 19.88
CA GLY A 64 -12.89 21.89 20.54
C GLY A 64 -12.27 20.83 21.46
N LYS A 65 -13.11 20.07 22.16
CA LYS A 65 -12.68 18.92 22.98
C LYS A 65 -12.16 17.76 22.13
N LEU A 66 -12.83 17.43 21.02
CA LEU A 66 -12.31 16.43 20.07
C LEU A 66 -10.93 16.85 19.54
N ARG A 67 -10.79 18.09 19.08
CA ARG A 67 -9.51 18.65 18.62
C ARG A 67 -8.41 18.51 19.68
N ALA A 68 -8.71 18.75 20.96
CA ALA A 68 -7.75 18.56 22.04
C ALA A 68 -7.32 17.09 22.23
N VAL A 69 -8.23 16.12 22.06
CA VAL A 69 -7.89 14.69 22.10
C VAL A 69 -6.99 14.31 20.92
N LEU A 70 -7.30 14.79 19.71
CA LEU A 70 -6.51 14.50 18.50
C LEU A 70 -5.10 15.11 18.59
N HIS A 71 -4.98 16.37 19.04
CA HIS A 71 -3.67 16.99 19.27
C HIS A 71 -2.86 16.25 20.33
N TYR A 72 -3.49 15.80 21.42
CA TYR A 72 -2.77 15.01 22.43
C TYR A 72 -2.17 13.73 21.84
N LEU A 73 -2.90 13.03 20.96
CA LEU A 73 -2.37 11.84 20.30
C LEU A 73 -1.19 12.19 19.39
N ASP A 74 -1.29 13.29 18.64
CA ASP A 74 -0.20 13.78 17.80
C ASP A 74 1.05 14.16 18.63
N GLU A 75 0.88 14.94 19.71
CA GLU A 75 1.95 15.31 20.64
C GLU A 75 2.63 14.11 21.30
N LYS A 76 1.91 13.00 21.45
CA LYS A 76 2.45 11.73 21.97
C LYS A 76 2.98 10.81 20.87
N HIS A 77 3.06 11.27 19.63
CA HIS A 77 3.50 10.48 18.47
C HIS A 77 2.71 9.18 18.30
N VAL A 78 1.39 9.23 18.52
CA VAL A 78 0.49 8.09 18.36
C VAL A 78 -0.13 8.15 16.97
N GLN A 79 0.09 7.12 16.16
CA GLN A 79 -0.67 6.88 14.92
C GLN A 79 -2.05 6.30 15.26
N PHE A 80 -3.11 6.79 14.59
CA PHE A 80 -4.47 6.34 14.85
C PHE A 80 -5.38 6.41 13.61
N GLY A 81 -6.33 5.48 13.51
CA GLY A 81 -7.45 5.58 12.57
C GLY A 81 -8.59 6.41 13.14
N MET A 82 -9.36 7.09 12.29
CA MET A 82 -10.59 7.81 12.63
C MET A 82 -11.73 7.22 11.82
N ALA A 83 -12.60 6.43 12.47
CA ALA A 83 -13.83 5.93 11.88
C ALA A 83 -14.87 7.07 11.87
N VAL A 84 -15.01 7.72 10.71
CA VAL A 84 -15.85 8.90 10.51
C VAL A 84 -17.20 8.51 9.91
N VAL A 85 -18.29 8.93 10.57
CA VAL A 85 -19.67 8.83 10.09
C VAL A 85 -19.97 10.07 9.25
N PRO A 86 -20.11 9.95 7.91
CA PRO A 86 -20.17 11.11 7.03
C PRO A 86 -21.48 11.90 7.13
N ARG A 87 -22.57 11.31 7.62
CA ARG A 87 -23.82 12.01 7.88
C ARG A 87 -24.46 11.58 9.18
N TRP A 88 -24.66 12.52 10.08
CA TRP A 88 -25.21 12.29 11.41
C TRP A 88 -26.68 12.69 11.49
N ILE A 89 -27.52 11.71 11.85
CA ILE A 89 -28.97 11.83 11.96
C ILE A 89 -29.44 11.38 13.35
N ASN A 90 -30.14 12.25 14.06
CA ASN A 90 -30.85 11.93 15.30
C ASN A 90 -32.25 12.56 15.30
N ILE A 91 -33.22 11.85 15.87
CA ILE A 91 -34.58 12.35 16.06
C ILE A 91 -34.88 12.36 17.56
N THR A 92 -35.15 13.54 18.12
CA THR A 92 -35.46 13.76 19.54
C THR A 92 -36.90 13.36 19.87
N ASP A 93 -37.21 13.28 21.17
CA ASP A 93 -38.50 12.81 21.70
C ASP A 93 -39.71 13.65 21.23
N ASP A 94 -39.48 14.93 20.94
CA ASP A 94 -40.47 15.85 20.39
C ASP A 94 -40.61 15.79 18.85
N GLY A 95 -39.82 14.94 18.19
CA GLY A 95 -39.80 14.77 16.74
C GLY A 95 -38.85 15.71 16.00
N THR A 96 -38.10 16.57 16.70
CA THR A 96 -37.07 17.41 16.06
C THR A 96 -35.96 16.55 15.46
N ARG A 97 -35.58 16.84 14.21
CA ARG A 97 -34.54 16.11 13.48
C ARG A 97 -33.25 16.91 13.42
N TYR A 98 -32.18 16.37 13.98
CA TYR A 98 -30.81 16.79 13.72
C TYR A 98 -30.30 16.00 12.50
N ASP A 99 -29.80 16.70 11.48
CA ASP A 99 -29.32 16.11 10.24
C ASP A 99 -28.17 16.96 9.69
N LYS A 100 -26.95 16.47 9.88
CA LYS A 100 -25.72 17.14 9.47
C LYS A 100 -24.85 16.21 8.64
N SER A 101 -24.27 16.72 7.57
CA SER A 101 -23.46 15.95 6.63
C SER A 101 -22.16 16.68 6.37
N ILE A 102 -21.05 15.96 6.25
CA ILE A 102 -19.71 16.54 6.02
C ILE A 102 -19.61 17.31 4.69
N ASP A 103 -20.53 17.10 3.76
CA ASP A 103 -20.56 17.84 2.48
C ASP A 103 -21.46 19.09 2.47
N GLN A 104 -21.99 19.50 3.63
CA GLN A 104 -22.72 20.78 3.79
C GLN A 104 -21.73 21.94 3.89
N LEU A 105 -21.01 22.20 2.80
CA LEU A 105 -19.87 23.14 2.76
C LEU A 105 -20.23 24.61 3.06
N ASP A 106 -21.51 24.98 3.01
CA ASP A 106 -22.01 26.30 3.37
C ASP A 106 -22.30 26.48 4.87
N ASP A 107 -22.31 25.38 5.63
CA ASP A 107 -22.51 25.39 7.07
C ASP A 107 -21.19 25.65 7.81
N THR A 108 -21.16 26.75 8.58
CA THR A 108 -19.97 27.18 9.32
C THR A 108 -19.50 26.17 10.38
N TYR A 109 -20.41 25.40 10.98
CA TYR A 109 -20.03 24.35 11.92
C TYR A 109 -19.43 23.14 11.18
N ILE A 110 -19.94 22.80 10.00
CA ILE A 110 -19.39 21.72 9.18
C ILE A 110 -18.00 22.08 8.66
N GLN A 111 -17.79 23.31 8.21
CA GLN A 111 -16.44 23.80 7.86
C GLN A 111 -15.46 23.65 9.03
N ALA A 112 -15.90 23.94 10.27
CA ALA A 112 -15.08 23.76 11.46
C ALA A 112 -14.82 22.28 11.75
N PHE A 113 -15.83 21.41 11.65
CA PHE A 113 -15.70 19.97 11.82
C PHE A 113 -14.68 19.40 10.82
N ASP A 114 -14.88 19.69 9.54
CA ASP A 114 -14.02 19.23 8.46
C ASP A 114 -12.58 19.67 8.64
N LYS A 115 -12.37 20.89 9.12
CA LYS A 115 -11.04 21.41 9.44
C LYS A 115 -10.33 20.55 10.49
N VAL A 116 -11.01 20.22 11.60
CA VAL A 116 -10.42 19.38 12.67
C VAL A 116 -10.05 17.99 12.17
N ILE A 117 -10.91 17.38 11.33
CA ILE A 117 -10.63 16.04 10.77
C ILE A 117 -9.47 16.08 9.78
N LYS A 118 -9.43 17.09 8.90
CA LYS A 118 -8.35 17.27 7.92
C LYS A 118 -7.01 17.55 8.60
N GLU A 119 -6.98 18.46 9.57
CA GLU A 119 -5.77 18.74 10.36
C GLU A 119 -5.23 17.48 11.03
N ALA A 120 -6.10 16.66 11.65
CA ALA A 120 -5.67 15.40 12.22
C ALA A 120 -5.11 14.43 11.17
N SER A 121 -5.66 14.43 9.94
CA SER A 121 -5.20 13.58 8.84
C SER A 121 -3.91 14.04 8.16
N GLU A 122 -3.60 15.33 8.21
CA GLU A 122 -2.32 15.90 7.75
C GLU A 122 -1.15 15.54 8.70
N HIS A 123 -1.47 15.02 9.88
CA HIS A 123 -0.52 14.56 10.89
C HIS A 123 -0.52 13.03 11.02
N ARG A 124 -1.13 12.49 12.09
CA ARG A 124 -1.04 11.07 12.49
C ARG A 124 -2.36 10.30 12.40
N GLY A 125 -3.41 10.97 11.92
CA GLY A 125 -4.73 10.41 11.74
C GLY A 125 -4.91 9.76 10.35
N THR A 126 -5.49 8.58 10.29
CA THR A 126 -5.96 7.97 9.03
C THR A 126 -7.48 8.02 8.99
N ILE A 127 -8.08 8.68 8.00
CA ILE A 127 -9.54 8.75 7.85
C ILE A 127 -10.07 7.39 7.36
N GLY A 128 -11.14 6.90 7.96
CA GLY A 128 -11.91 5.76 7.48
C GLY A 128 -13.40 6.05 7.45
N MET A 129 -14.12 5.29 6.62
CA MET A 129 -15.56 5.40 6.46
C MET A 129 -16.27 4.44 7.41
N HIS A 130 -17.08 4.99 8.31
CA HIS A 130 -17.81 4.27 9.35
C HIS A 130 -19.30 4.17 9.01
N GLY A 131 -19.61 3.39 7.96
CA GLY A 131 -20.93 3.40 7.33
C GLY A 131 -21.27 4.73 6.64
N TYR A 132 -22.55 4.96 6.34
CA TYR A 132 -23.04 6.26 5.85
C TYR A 132 -23.64 7.11 6.96
N THR A 133 -24.50 6.53 7.80
CA THR A 133 -25.12 7.27 8.90
C THR A 133 -25.08 6.55 10.23
N HIS A 134 -24.46 5.37 10.32
CA HIS A 134 -24.40 4.60 11.56
C HIS A 134 -25.78 4.28 12.16
N GLN A 135 -26.82 4.23 11.31
CA GLN A 135 -28.18 3.89 11.72
C GLN A 135 -28.99 3.51 10.48
N ALA A 136 -30.11 2.84 10.72
CA ALA A 136 -31.14 2.61 9.71
C ALA A 136 -32.52 3.03 10.21
N GLY A 137 -33.33 3.55 9.28
CA GLY A 137 -34.70 3.99 9.52
C GLY A 137 -34.84 5.51 9.56
N GLU A 138 -36.08 5.96 9.39
CA GLU A 138 -36.43 7.40 9.26
C GLU A 138 -37.37 7.89 10.37
N VAL A 139 -37.70 7.03 11.33
CA VAL A 139 -38.63 7.32 12.42
C VAL A 139 -37.95 7.11 13.77
N ARG A 140 -38.33 7.92 14.77
CA ARG A 140 -37.84 7.73 16.13
C ARG A 140 -38.25 6.37 16.67
N ARG A 141 -37.29 5.67 17.27
CA ARG A 141 -37.48 4.39 17.94
C ARG A 141 -37.14 4.50 19.42
N GLY A 142 -37.86 3.78 20.26
CA GLY A 142 -37.63 3.77 21.71
C GLY A 142 -36.35 3.03 22.12
N ASP A 143 -35.80 2.19 21.23
CA ASP A 143 -34.55 1.45 21.41
C ASP A 143 -33.31 2.22 20.94
N GLY A 144 -33.48 3.43 20.39
CA GLY A 144 -32.39 4.27 19.89
C GLY A 144 -31.78 3.82 18.56
N GLN A 145 -32.29 2.77 17.91
CA GLN A 145 -31.69 2.24 16.67
C GLN A 145 -31.76 3.19 15.47
N HIS A 146 -32.58 4.25 15.54
CA HIS A 146 -32.66 5.31 14.53
C HIS A 146 -31.58 6.40 14.72
N ALA A 147 -30.83 6.38 15.82
CA ALA A 147 -29.87 7.40 16.16
C ALA A 147 -28.46 7.00 15.70
N SER A 148 -27.79 7.92 15.02
CA SER A 148 -26.39 7.75 14.62
C SER A 148 -25.49 7.58 15.86
N GLY A 149 -24.49 6.70 15.78
CA GLY A 149 -23.62 6.32 16.89
C GLY A 149 -24.28 5.38 17.93
N VAL A 150 -25.52 4.93 17.70
CA VAL A 150 -26.23 3.99 18.60
C VAL A 150 -26.87 2.84 17.83
N GLY A 151 -27.43 3.12 16.65
CA GLY A 151 -28.08 2.12 15.81
C GLY A 151 -27.11 1.23 15.05
N ASN A 152 -27.65 0.12 14.54
CA ASN A 152 -27.04 -0.66 13.48
C ASN A 152 -27.46 -0.11 12.12
N GLU A 153 -26.54 -0.05 11.17
CA GLU A 153 -26.85 0.43 9.82
C GLU A 153 -27.26 -0.71 8.87
N PHE A 154 -26.63 -1.86 9.00
CA PHE A 154 -26.84 -3.00 8.10
C PHE A 154 -27.41 -4.19 8.85
N ASN A 155 -27.98 -5.14 8.11
CA ASN A 155 -28.49 -6.42 8.61
C ASN A 155 -29.47 -6.33 9.81
N VAL A 156 -30.21 -5.24 9.92
CA VAL A 156 -31.12 -4.96 11.04
C VAL A 156 -32.35 -5.85 10.93
N SER A 157 -32.60 -6.68 11.96
CA SER A 157 -33.55 -7.79 11.90
C SER A 157 -35.00 -7.38 11.59
N ASP A 158 -35.41 -6.18 11.99
CA ASP A 158 -36.76 -5.65 11.78
C ASP A 158 -36.85 -4.62 10.64
N LEU A 159 -35.76 -4.42 9.90
CA LEU A 159 -35.70 -3.62 8.67
C LEU A 159 -35.11 -4.48 7.52
N PRO A 160 -35.90 -5.38 6.89
CA PRO A 160 -35.41 -6.37 5.95
C PRO A 160 -34.62 -5.80 4.77
N GLU A 161 -34.93 -4.59 4.33
CA GLU A 161 -34.21 -3.87 3.27
C GLU A 161 -32.71 -3.71 3.59
N THR A 162 -32.36 -3.57 4.87
CA THR A 162 -30.99 -3.36 5.36
C THR A 162 -30.12 -4.61 5.25
N THR A 163 -30.69 -5.77 4.92
CA THR A 163 -29.95 -7.04 4.71
C THR A 163 -29.43 -7.20 3.28
N THR A 164 -29.91 -6.36 2.36
CA THR A 164 -29.65 -6.55 0.93
C THR A 164 -28.31 -5.95 0.50
N ALA A 165 -27.71 -6.53 -0.54
CA ALA A 165 -26.49 -6.01 -1.15
C ALA A 165 -26.72 -4.65 -1.84
N ALA A 166 -27.91 -4.43 -2.41
CA ALA A 166 -28.30 -3.15 -3.01
C ALA A 166 -28.39 -2.02 -1.97
N PHE A 167 -28.88 -2.32 -0.76
CA PHE A 167 -28.84 -1.37 0.34
C PHE A 167 -27.39 -1.08 0.75
N ALA A 168 -26.56 -2.09 0.98
CA ALA A 168 -25.15 -1.87 1.29
C ALA A 168 -24.44 -1.02 0.23
N GLU A 169 -24.68 -1.29 -1.05
CA GLU A 169 -24.11 -0.54 -2.16
C GLU A 169 -24.53 0.93 -2.15
N SER A 170 -25.82 1.22 -1.91
CA SER A 170 -26.31 2.59 -1.87
C SER A 170 -25.67 3.38 -0.74
N ARG A 171 -25.50 2.76 0.43
CA ARG A 171 -24.88 3.39 1.61
C ARG A 171 -23.41 3.69 1.37
N VAL A 172 -22.64 2.74 0.81
CA VAL A 172 -21.24 2.97 0.45
C VAL A 172 -21.11 4.14 -0.52
N LYS A 173 -21.92 4.15 -1.60
CA LYS A 173 -21.90 5.22 -2.60
C LYS A 173 -22.28 6.58 -2.03
N GLU A 174 -23.32 6.63 -1.20
CA GLU A 174 -23.76 7.87 -0.57
C GLU A 174 -22.67 8.44 0.32
N GLY A 175 -22.11 7.63 1.24
CA GLY A 175 -21.08 8.15 2.14
C GLY A 175 -19.76 8.46 1.43
N TRP A 176 -19.31 7.67 0.44
CA TRP A 176 -18.18 8.05 -0.42
C TRP A 176 -18.44 9.38 -1.11
N GLY A 177 -19.65 9.58 -1.66
CA GLY A 177 -20.02 10.84 -2.29
C GLY A 177 -19.90 12.04 -1.34
N ARG A 178 -20.19 11.87 -0.05
CA ARG A 178 -20.00 12.90 0.99
C ARG A 178 -18.52 13.18 1.24
N PHE A 179 -17.71 12.15 1.44
CA PHE A 179 -16.26 12.28 1.62
C PHE A 179 -15.62 13.01 0.44
N ARG A 180 -15.94 12.57 -0.78
CA ARG A 180 -15.45 13.20 -2.01
C ARG A 180 -15.84 14.68 -2.12
N ASN A 181 -17.10 15.01 -1.85
CA ASN A 181 -17.57 16.41 -1.88
C ASN A 181 -16.93 17.26 -0.77
N ALA A 182 -16.63 16.66 0.39
CA ALA A 182 -15.92 17.31 1.49
C ALA A 182 -14.41 17.45 1.22
N GLY A 183 -13.88 16.85 0.16
CA GLY A 183 -12.44 16.85 -0.13
C GLY A 183 -11.65 16.06 0.92
N MET A 184 -12.17 14.90 1.32
CA MET A 184 -11.52 13.94 2.22
C MET A 184 -11.57 12.54 1.58
N THR A 185 -10.54 11.74 1.83
CA THR A 185 -10.44 10.37 1.28
C THR A 185 -10.41 9.35 2.41
N PRO A 186 -11.42 8.49 2.56
CA PRO A 186 -11.35 7.36 3.48
C PRO A 186 -10.42 6.25 2.96
N HIS A 187 -9.49 5.80 3.79
CA HIS A 187 -8.50 4.76 3.45
C HIS A 187 -8.86 3.36 3.97
N PHE A 188 -9.87 3.26 4.84
CA PHE A 188 -10.42 1.98 5.28
C PHE A 188 -11.93 2.04 5.43
N TRP A 189 -12.57 0.88 5.33
CA TRP A 189 -13.98 0.68 5.68
C TRP A 189 -14.13 0.08 7.07
N GLU A 190 -15.14 0.54 7.79
CA GLU A 190 -15.67 -0.11 8.98
C GLU A 190 -17.21 -0.05 8.89
N ALA A 191 -17.87 -1.19 9.03
CA ALA A 191 -19.31 -1.27 9.16
C ALA A 191 -19.72 -1.06 10.62
N PRO A 192 -20.64 -0.12 10.93
CA PRO A 192 -21.16 0.13 12.28
C PRO A 192 -21.41 -1.14 13.08
N HIS A 193 -20.73 -1.25 14.22
CA HIS A 193 -20.78 -2.40 15.15
C HIS A 193 -20.41 -3.77 14.54
N TYR A 194 -19.67 -3.77 13.43
CA TYR A 194 -19.40 -4.94 12.60
C TYR A 194 -20.65 -5.71 12.16
N HIS A 195 -21.82 -5.05 12.15
CA HIS A 195 -23.09 -5.72 11.95
C HIS A 195 -23.39 -5.84 10.45
N THR A 196 -22.96 -6.93 9.82
CA THR A 196 -23.07 -7.13 8.37
C THR A 196 -23.67 -8.49 8.01
N ALA A 197 -24.14 -8.64 6.77
CA ALA A 197 -24.45 -9.92 6.15
C ALA A 197 -23.37 -10.33 5.13
N PRO A 198 -23.16 -11.63 4.84
CA PRO A 198 -22.09 -12.08 3.94
C PRO A 198 -22.13 -11.48 2.52
N GLU A 199 -23.32 -11.20 1.97
CA GLU A 199 -23.44 -10.56 0.66
C GLU A 199 -23.08 -9.07 0.68
N GLN A 200 -23.19 -8.43 1.84
CA GLN A 200 -22.80 -7.03 2.03
C GLN A 200 -21.29 -6.89 2.15
N ASP A 201 -20.61 -7.83 2.82
CA ASP A 201 -19.14 -7.86 2.87
C ASP A 201 -18.53 -7.95 1.46
N LYS A 202 -19.19 -8.67 0.52
CA LYS A 202 -18.80 -8.68 -0.90
C LYS A 202 -18.95 -7.31 -1.58
N VAL A 203 -19.92 -6.51 -1.15
CA VAL A 203 -20.07 -5.11 -1.61
C VAL A 203 -18.91 -4.29 -1.08
N PHE A 204 -18.71 -4.27 0.23
CA PHE A 204 -17.70 -3.43 0.89
C PHE A 204 -16.31 -3.68 0.33
N ARG A 205 -15.91 -4.96 0.19
CA ARG A 205 -14.62 -5.34 -0.37
C ARG A 205 -14.48 -5.05 -1.87
N SER A 206 -15.59 -4.82 -2.60
CA SER A 206 -15.50 -4.34 -3.99
C SER A 206 -15.02 -2.89 -4.01
N TYR A 207 -15.47 -2.04 -3.09
CA TYR A 207 -15.12 -0.61 -3.01
C TYR A 207 -13.84 -0.32 -2.21
N PHE A 208 -13.57 -1.08 -1.14
CA PHE A 208 -12.42 -0.89 -0.27
C PHE A 208 -11.49 -2.12 -0.30
N GLY A 209 -10.18 -1.86 -0.43
CA GLY A 209 -9.16 -2.91 -0.31
C GLY A 209 -8.86 -3.28 1.14
N LEU A 210 -9.14 -2.37 2.07
CA LEU A 210 -8.82 -2.48 3.49
C LEU A 210 -10.10 -2.28 4.32
N LEU A 211 -10.43 -3.28 5.13
CA LEU A 211 -11.53 -3.26 6.07
C LEU A 211 -10.91 -3.32 7.47
N TYR A 212 -11.05 -2.25 8.24
CA TYR A 212 -10.58 -2.22 9.63
C TYR A 212 -11.65 -2.88 10.51
N GLN A 213 -11.93 -4.15 10.29
CA GLN A 213 -12.85 -4.96 11.07
C GLN A 213 -12.51 -6.44 10.87
N PRO A 214 -12.93 -7.35 11.75
CA PRO A 214 -12.97 -8.76 11.42
C PRO A 214 -14.05 -9.06 10.36
N ASP A 215 -13.87 -10.17 9.65
CA ASP A 215 -14.97 -10.81 8.94
C ASP A 215 -15.78 -11.64 9.95
N VAL A 216 -16.81 -11.03 10.52
CA VAL A 216 -17.64 -11.63 11.56
C VAL A 216 -18.41 -12.87 11.11
N ASN A 217 -18.60 -13.05 9.79
CA ASN A 217 -19.31 -14.19 9.22
C ASN A 217 -18.44 -15.44 9.10
N ILE A 218 -17.12 -15.28 9.07
CA ILE A 218 -16.16 -16.39 9.02
C ILE A 218 -15.48 -16.61 10.38
N ASP A 219 -14.93 -15.55 10.96
CA ASP A 219 -14.30 -15.57 12.27
C ASP A 219 -14.37 -14.18 12.91
N PRO A 220 -15.21 -14.01 13.94
CA PRO A 220 -15.36 -12.72 14.61
C PRO A 220 -14.15 -12.32 15.45
N ASN A 221 -13.21 -13.22 15.77
CA ASN A 221 -12.07 -12.93 16.64
C ASN A 221 -10.75 -13.48 16.09
N PRO A 222 -10.34 -13.10 14.86
CA PRO A 222 -9.09 -13.58 14.30
C PRO A 222 -7.90 -12.94 15.03
N PRO A 223 -6.79 -13.67 15.24
CA PRO A 223 -5.64 -13.15 15.98
C PRO A 223 -4.78 -12.16 15.17
N VAL A 224 -4.89 -12.16 13.84
CA VAL A 224 -4.11 -11.34 12.91
C VAL A 224 -4.99 -10.89 11.73
N ALA A 225 -4.48 -10.00 10.88
CA ALA A 225 -5.16 -9.65 9.65
C ALA A 225 -5.42 -10.87 8.75
N ARG A 226 -6.56 -10.87 8.08
CA ARG A 226 -6.94 -11.87 7.10
C ARG A 226 -6.90 -11.28 5.70
N TYR A 227 -6.00 -11.82 4.89
CA TYR A 227 -5.86 -11.46 3.48
C TYR A 227 -6.70 -12.41 2.63
N GLU A 228 -7.58 -11.85 1.81
CA GLU A 228 -8.25 -12.58 0.75
C GLU A 228 -7.56 -12.28 -0.56
N ASN A 229 -7.10 -13.30 -1.29
CA ASN A 229 -6.56 -13.13 -2.63
C ASN A 229 -7.56 -13.63 -3.69
N ILE A 230 -8.74 -13.02 -3.71
CA ILE A 230 -9.88 -13.46 -4.53
C ILE A 230 -10.33 -12.33 -5.44
N VAL A 231 -10.59 -12.68 -6.71
CA VAL A 231 -11.22 -11.77 -7.67
C VAL A 231 -12.63 -11.49 -7.20
N ASN A 232 -12.96 -10.21 -7.03
CA ASN A 232 -14.31 -9.86 -6.65
C ASN A 232 -15.05 -9.06 -7.72
N LYS A 233 -16.29 -9.51 -7.95
CA LYS A 233 -17.13 -9.21 -9.11
C LYS A 233 -18.52 -8.76 -8.68
N GLY A 234 -18.70 -8.48 -7.39
CA GLY A 234 -20.00 -8.16 -6.81
C GLY A 234 -20.54 -6.87 -7.38
N PHE A 235 -19.70 -5.82 -7.43
CA PHE A 235 -20.12 -4.46 -7.73
C PHE A 235 -19.03 -3.67 -8.47
N GLY A 236 -19.44 -2.83 -9.42
CA GLY A 236 -18.53 -1.97 -10.19
C GLY A 236 -17.57 -2.76 -11.09
N THR A 237 -16.39 -2.17 -11.34
CA THR A 237 -15.27 -2.84 -11.99
C THR A 237 -14.74 -3.98 -11.10
N THR A 238 -14.36 -5.11 -11.68
CA THR A 238 -13.76 -6.20 -10.90
C THR A 238 -12.45 -5.77 -10.25
N SER A 239 -12.23 -6.15 -9.00
CA SER A 239 -10.98 -5.92 -8.26
C SER A 239 -10.34 -7.25 -7.79
N LEU A 240 -9.11 -7.22 -7.31
CA LEU A 240 -8.41 -8.37 -6.74
C LEU A 240 -8.02 -8.12 -5.29
N GLY A 241 -8.44 -9.04 -4.42
CA GLY A 241 -8.04 -9.16 -3.04
C GLY A 241 -8.54 -8.05 -2.10
N SER A 242 -8.47 -8.33 -0.79
CA SER A 242 -8.90 -7.44 0.29
C SER A 242 -8.29 -7.89 1.61
N VAL A 243 -8.26 -7.00 2.59
CA VAL A 243 -7.64 -7.26 3.90
C VAL A 243 -8.61 -6.88 5.02
N TYR A 244 -8.86 -7.80 5.94
CA TYR A 244 -9.61 -7.57 7.18
C TYR A 244 -8.65 -7.44 8.35
N VAL A 245 -8.62 -6.30 9.03
CA VAL A 245 -7.78 -6.05 10.21
C VAL A 245 -8.67 -6.06 11.47
N PRO A 246 -8.52 -7.02 12.39
CA PRO A 246 -9.33 -7.06 13.60
C PRO A 246 -8.86 -6.07 14.68
N THR A 247 -9.79 -5.64 15.53
CA THR A 247 -9.50 -5.01 16.83
C THR A 247 -9.43 -6.08 17.92
N THR A 248 -8.35 -6.85 17.93
CA THR A 248 -8.25 -8.06 18.77
C THR A 248 -8.39 -7.77 20.27
N LEU A 249 -7.93 -6.59 20.73
CA LEU A 249 -7.97 -6.15 22.12
C LEU A 249 -9.34 -5.56 22.50
N SER A 250 -10.26 -5.50 21.54
CA SER A 250 -11.59 -4.90 21.67
C SER A 250 -11.50 -3.40 21.98
N TYR A 251 -12.38 -2.89 22.84
CA TYR A 251 -12.43 -1.51 23.28
C TYR A 251 -12.38 -1.41 24.79
N ILE A 252 -12.26 -0.18 25.30
CA ILE A 252 -12.43 0.11 26.72
C ILE A 252 -13.89 0.55 26.95
N PRO A 253 -14.73 -0.27 27.61
CA PRO A 253 -16.09 0.12 27.94
C PRO A 253 -16.14 1.25 28.97
N ILE A 254 -17.24 2.00 28.98
CA ILE A 254 -17.53 2.98 30.03
C ILE A 254 -17.41 2.33 31.41
N GLY A 255 -16.66 2.97 32.31
CA GLY A 255 -16.43 2.50 33.68
C GLY A 255 -15.32 1.46 33.82
N LYS A 256 -14.61 1.09 32.74
CA LYS A 256 -13.36 0.32 32.80
C LYS A 256 -12.14 1.25 32.78
N ASP A 257 -11.02 0.74 33.27
CA ASP A 257 -9.73 1.44 33.28
C ASP A 257 -8.79 0.89 32.19
N GLU A 258 -7.60 1.49 32.07
CA GLU A 258 -6.61 1.13 31.06
C GLU A 258 -6.11 -0.33 31.18
N LYS A 259 -6.29 -0.96 32.34
CA LYS A 259 -5.84 -2.35 32.57
C LYS A 259 -6.61 -3.36 31.74
N PHE A 260 -7.82 -3.01 31.27
CA PHE A 260 -8.58 -3.86 30.36
C PHE A 260 -7.79 -4.22 29.11
N ILE A 261 -7.03 -3.27 28.57
CA ILE A 261 -6.15 -3.48 27.42
C ILE A 261 -4.78 -3.99 27.88
N LEU A 262 -4.17 -3.36 28.88
CA LEU A 262 -2.78 -3.66 29.28
C LEU A 262 -2.59 -5.10 29.77
N ASN A 263 -3.61 -5.71 30.40
CA ASN A 263 -3.53 -7.09 30.89
C ASN A 263 -3.58 -8.13 29.77
N GLN A 264 -3.91 -7.74 28.54
CA GLN A 264 -3.96 -8.63 27.37
C GLN A 264 -2.64 -8.61 26.57
N LEU A 265 -1.68 -7.76 26.92
CA LEU A 265 -0.39 -7.65 26.23
C LEU A 265 0.55 -8.82 26.58
N GLY A 266 1.43 -9.16 25.65
CA GLY A 266 2.44 -10.24 25.82
C GLY A 266 1.98 -11.61 25.35
N VAL A 267 0.76 -11.74 24.80
CA VAL A 267 0.30 -12.94 24.11
C VAL A 267 0.96 -13.02 22.72
N ALA A 268 1.65 -14.12 22.42
CA ALA A 268 2.33 -14.35 21.14
C ALA A 268 1.34 -14.58 19.99
N GLU A 269 1.82 -14.43 18.74
CA GLU A 269 1.09 -14.74 17.50
C GLU A 269 -0.22 -13.97 17.26
N ARG A 270 -0.37 -12.79 17.88
CA ARG A 270 -1.55 -11.93 17.74
C ARG A 270 -1.14 -10.48 17.57
N ILE A 271 -1.86 -9.73 16.74
CA ILE A 271 -1.69 -8.28 16.65
C ILE A 271 -2.35 -7.58 17.83
N TYR A 272 -1.77 -6.47 18.27
CA TYR A 272 -2.37 -5.61 19.29
C TYR A 272 -3.09 -4.44 18.60
N SER A 273 -4.41 -4.50 18.60
CA SER A 273 -5.29 -3.54 17.93
C SER A 273 -6.55 -3.33 18.75
N PHE A 274 -6.90 -2.09 19.06
CA PHE A 274 -8.08 -1.73 19.84
C PHE A 274 -8.78 -0.50 19.26
N PHE A 275 -10.03 -0.29 19.68
CA PHE A 275 -10.73 0.95 19.41
C PHE A 275 -11.13 1.72 20.68
N PHE A 276 -11.32 3.03 20.55
CA PHE A 276 -11.62 3.93 21.67
C PHE A 276 -12.56 5.06 21.23
N HIS A 277 -13.47 5.47 22.11
CA HIS A 277 -14.40 6.56 21.82
C HIS A 277 -13.85 7.88 22.39
N PRO A 278 -13.51 8.89 21.56
CA PRO A 278 -12.87 10.12 22.03
C PRO A 278 -13.66 10.90 23.09
N PHE A 279 -14.99 10.86 23.02
CA PHE A 279 -15.86 11.58 23.96
C PHE A 279 -15.71 11.15 25.42
N LEU A 280 -15.12 9.97 25.69
CA LEU A 280 -14.82 9.51 27.06
C LEU A 280 -13.80 10.40 27.78
N GLU A 281 -13.02 11.17 27.03
CA GLU A 281 -11.97 12.05 27.55
C GLU A 281 -12.51 13.44 27.92
N PHE A 282 -13.74 13.79 27.51
CA PHE A 282 -14.25 15.17 27.58
C PHE A 282 -14.38 15.70 29.01
N ASN A 283 -14.57 14.83 30.00
CA ASN A 283 -14.64 15.20 31.41
C ASN A 283 -13.26 15.51 32.04
N TYR A 284 -12.17 15.26 31.31
CA TYR A 284 -10.79 15.55 31.73
C TYR A 284 -10.21 16.78 31.05
N LEU A 285 -11.01 17.46 30.22
CA LEU A 285 -10.63 18.64 29.47
C LEU A 285 -11.24 19.90 30.09
N GLU A 286 -10.46 20.97 30.10
CA GLU A 286 -10.88 22.31 30.52
C GLU A 286 -10.55 23.34 29.41
N PRO A 287 -11.28 24.47 29.35
CA PRO A 287 -10.95 25.53 28.41
C PRO A 287 -9.52 26.03 28.63
N GLU A 288 -8.78 26.19 27.54
CA GLU A 288 -7.49 26.88 27.60
C GLU A 288 -7.74 28.39 27.80
N LEU A 289 -6.99 29.01 28.70
CA LEU A 289 -7.12 30.43 29.02
C LEU A 289 -5.88 31.21 28.58
N ASP A 290 -6.08 32.42 28.07
CA ASP A 290 -4.99 33.35 27.77
C ASP A 290 -4.41 33.98 29.06
N GLU A 291 -3.43 34.87 28.90
CA GLU A 291 -2.77 35.56 30.02
C GLU A 291 -3.71 36.41 30.89
N PHE A 292 -4.93 36.71 30.40
CA PHE A 292 -5.96 37.46 31.10
C PHE A 292 -7.06 36.57 31.69
N GLY A 293 -6.96 35.25 31.56
CA GLY A 293 -7.97 34.31 32.02
C GLY A 293 -9.18 34.18 31.08
N THR A 294 -9.05 34.62 29.82
CA THR A 294 -10.13 34.53 28.82
C THR A 294 -10.00 33.23 28.02
N PRO A 295 -11.10 32.49 27.77
CA PRO A 295 -11.06 31.29 26.93
C PRO A 295 -10.50 31.56 25.54
N VAL A 296 -9.49 30.79 25.16
CA VAL A 296 -8.84 30.88 23.85
C VAL A 296 -9.75 30.28 22.79
N VAL A 297 -9.85 30.96 21.64
CA VAL A 297 -10.54 30.47 20.44
C VAL A 297 -9.54 30.47 19.30
N ARG A 298 -9.34 29.30 18.67
CA ARG A 298 -8.48 29.13 17.51
C ARG A 298 -9.35 28.79 16.31
N ASP A 299 -9.32 29.67 15.31
CA ASP A 299 -10.07 29.54 14.06
C ASP A 299 -11.58 29.34 14.25
N GLY A 300 -12.14 30.08 15.21
CA GLY A 300 -13.57 29.98 15.54
C GLY A 300 -13.96 28.78 16.40
N ILE A 301 -13.01 27.90 16.74
CA ILE A 301 -13.23 26.73 17.60
C ILE A 301 -12.61 27.01 18.99
N PRO A 302 -13.37 26.88 20.08
CA PRO A 302 -12.84 26.95 21.44
C PRO A 302 -11.66 25.99 21.65
N ALA A 303 -10.60 26.47 22.30
CA ALA A 303 -9.45 25.67 22.66
C ALA A 303 -9.67 24.98 24.01
N TYR A 304 -9.32 23.70 24.06
CA TYR A 304 -9.36 22.89 25.27
C TYR A 304 -8.01 22.22 25.49
N GLN A 305 -7.71 21.95 26.75
CA GLN A 305 -6.51 21.24 27.18
C GLN A 305 -6.86 20.23 28.27
N TYR A 306 -6.01 19.23 28.46
CA TYR A 306 -6.15 18.31 29.60
C TYR A 306 -5.89 19.04 30.92
N THR A 307 -6.74 18.77 31.92
CA THR A 307 -6.60 19.30 33.30
C THR A 307 -5.33 18.82 34.04
N GLY A 308 -4.52 17.97 33.40
CA GLY A 308 -3.26 17.43 33.91
C GLY A 308 -2.83 16.17 33.15
N GLU A 309 -1.61 15.70 33.42
CA GLU A 309 -1.07 14.49 32.81
C GLU A 309 -1.55 13.22 33.51
N ASN A 310 -1.73 12.14 32.75
CA ASN A 310 -2.07 10.81 33.25
C ASN A 310 -3.31 10.77 34.17
N LYS A 311 -4.29 11.65 33.92
CA LYS A 311 -5.54 11.69 34.67
C LYS A 311 -6.61 10.79 34.04
N SER A 312 -6.74 10.88 32.72
CA SER A 312 -7.73 10.14 31.96
C SER A 312 -7.29 8.71 31.63
N VAL A 313 -8.21 7.92 31.10
CA VAL A 313 -7.94 6.51 30.72
C VAL A 313 -7.03 6.47 29.51
N LEU A 314 -7.29 7.28 28.48
CA LEU A 314 -6.46 7.31 27.27
C LEU A 314 -5.02 7.74 27.61
N GLN A 315 -4.84 8.77 28.43
CA GLN A 315 -3.50 9.23 28.81
C GLN A 315 -2.67 8.13 29.48
N LYS A 316 -3.25 7.48 30.51
CA LYS A 316 -2.59 6.39 31.23
C LYS A 316 -2.28 5.20 30.32
N LEU A 317 -3.18 4.89 29.41
CA LEU A 317 -3.03 3.79 28.46
C LEU A 317 -1.86 4.05 27.51
N ILE A 318 -1.84 5.19 26.83
CA ILE A 318 -0.78 5.57 25.89
C ILE A 318 0.58 5.56 26.58
N ALA A 319 0.70 6.21 27.74
CA ALA A 319 1.95 6.28 28.50
C ALA A 319 2.48 4.88 28.86
N GLN A 320 1.61 3.97 29.31
CA GLN A 320 2.01 2.61 29.69
C GLN A 320 2.33 1.72 28.49
N ILE A 321 1.62 1.87 27.36
CA ILE A 321 1.93 1.16 26.11
C ILE A 321 3.33 1.55 25.61
N GLN A 322 3.62 2.85 25.59
CA GLN A 322 4.94 3.37 25.20
C GLN A 322 6.04 2.92 26.15
N GLN A 323 5.81 2.96 27.46
CA GLN A 323 6.78 2.46 28.47
C GLN A 323 7.10 0.97 28.28
N LYS A 324 6.13 0.18 27.79
CA LYS A 324 6.31 -1.24 27.48
C LYS A 324 6.99 -1.50 26.12
N GLY A 325 7.34 -0.44 25.38
CA GLY A 325 8.08 -0.54 24.12
C GLY A 325 7.22 -0.94 22.92
N TYR A 326 5.92 -0.64 22.95
CA TYR A 326 5.02 -0.85 21.81
C TYR A 326 4.83 0.48 21.07
N PRO A 327 5.53 0.72 19.94
CA PRO A 327 5.25 1.85 19.07
C PRO A 327 3.82 1.76 18.51
N PHE A 328 3.20 2.91 18.29
CA PHE A 328 1.93 2.99 17.58
C PHE A 328 2.17 3.05 16.08
N TYR A 329 1.61 2.11 15.37
CA TYR A 329 1.66 2.02 13.91
C TYR A 329 0.34 2.52 13.33
N SER A 330 0.40 3.17 12.17
CA SER A 330 -0.77 3.33 11.33
C SER A 330 -1.25 1.95 10.88
N ILE A 331 -2.53 1.83 10.52
CA ILE A 331 -3.02 0.63 9.86
C ILE A 331 -2.24 0.35 8.57
N HIS A 332 -1.72 1.39 7.90
CA HIS A 332 -0.92 1.25 6.69
C HIS A 332 0.51 0.82 6.95
N ASP A 333 1.08 0.98 8.14
CA ASP A 333 2.38 0.38 8.44
C ASP A 333 2.24 -1.13 8.65
N TYR A 334 1.06 -1.57 9.13
CA TYR A 334 0.73 -2.98 9.25
C TYR A 334 0.30 -3.60 7.91
N VAL A 335 -0.51 -2.88 7.12
CA VAL A 335 -0.94 -3.26 5.75
C VAL A 335 -0.33 -2.26 4.75
N PRO A 336 0.95 -2.45 4.38
CA PRO A 336 1.73 -1.48 3.59
C PRO A 336 1.22 -1.23 2.17
N PHE A 337 0.48 -2.19 1.62
CA PHE A 337 -0.10 -2.07 0.28
C PHE A 337 -1.56 -2.47 0.34
N THR A 338 -2.44 -1.49 0.16
CA THR A 338 -3.89 -1.68 0.13
C THR A 338 -4.30 -2.14 -1.27
N PRO A 339 -4.95 -3.31 -1.43
CA PRO A 339 -5.39 -3.78 -2.74
C PRO A 339 -6.27 -2.75 -3.46
N GLY A 340 -5.85 -2.31 -4.64
CA GLY A 340 -6.48 -1.26 -5.43
C GLY A 340 -7.10 -1.79 -6.73
N GLU A 341 -6.85 -1.04 -7.79
CA GLU A 341 -7.41 -1.18 -9.12
C GLU A 341 -6.99 -2.49 -9.79
N ARG A 342 -7.85 -2.96 -10.70
CA ARG A 342 -7.52 -4.04 -11.62
C ARG A 342 -7.80 -3.63 -13.05
N LEU A 343 -6.73 -3.60 -13.85
CA LEU A 343 -6.72 -3.07 -15.20
C LEU A 343 -6.58 -4.20 -16.22
N LYS A 344 -7.39 -4.17 -17.27
CA LYS A 344 -7.26 -5.09 -18.41
C LYS A 344 -6.24 -4.54 -19.40
N VAL A 345 -5.08 -5.18 -19.48
CA VAL A 345 -3.92 -4.70 -20.25
C VAL A 345 -3.49 -5.68 -21.37
N GLY A 346 -4.20 -6.80 -21.53
CA GLY A 346 -3.86 -7.85 -22.49
C GLY A 346 -2.80 -8.82 -21.95
N SER A 347 -2.45 -9.88 -22.70
CA SER A 347 -1.45 -10.88 -22.28
C SER A 347 -0.07 -10.62 -22.89
N THR A 348 1.00 -11.12 -22.26
CA THR A 348 2.38 -11.01 -22.82
C THR A 348 2.56 -11.71 -24.18
N LYS A 349 1.64 -12.62 -24.53
CA LYS A 349 1.60 -13.24 -25.86
C LYS A 349 1.13 -12.27 -26.94
N THR A 350 0.22 -11.35 -26.58
CA THR A 350 -0.46 -10.46 -27.52
C THR A 350 0.09 -9.05 -27.52
N ALA A 351 0.57 -8.57 -26.37
CA ALA A 351 1.09 -7.23 -26.18
C ALA A 351 2.35 -7.22 -25.30
N LEU A 352 3.14 -6.15 -25.42
CA LEU A 352 4.14 -5.77 -24.42
C LEU A 352 3.57 -4.62 -23.58
N THR A 353 3.95 -4.52 -22.30
CA THR A 353 3.36 -3.54 -21.37
C THR A 353 4.46 -2.84 -20.58
N GLU A 354 4.36 -1.51 -20.48
CA GLU A 354 5.22 -0.65 -19.66
C GLU A 354 4.34 0.27 -18.82
N ILE A 355 4.85 0.70 -17.67
CA ILE A 355 4.16 1.54 -16.69
C ILE A 355 4.96 2.83 -16.52
N GLY A 356 4.31 3.98 -16.65
CA GLY A 356 4.96 5.27 -16.42
C GLY A 356 4.11 6.47 -16.79
N ASN A 357 4.55 7.65 -16.39
CA ASN A 357 3.84 8.91 -16.59
C ASN A 357 4.08 9.45 -18.02
N VAL A 358 3.27 8.99 -18.98
CA VAL A 358 3.37 9.41 -20.39
C VAL A 358 2.41 10.55 -20.73
N SER A 359 1.31 10.68 -19.98
CA SER A 359 0.33 11.76 -20.09
C SER A 359 0.80 13.07 -19.47
N GLY A 360 1.64 12.99 -18.43
CA GLY A 360 2.06 14.14 -17.63
C GLY A 360 1.09 14.47 -16.50
N SER A 361 0.16 13.57 -16.15
CA SER A 361 -0.78 13.75 -15.06
C SER A 361 -0.12 13.73 -13.69
N GLY A 362 1.03 13.06 -13.57
CA GLY A 362 1.67 12.76 -12.27
C GLY A 362 1.39 11.34 -11.79
N GLN A 363 0.33 10.70 -12.31
CA GLN A 363 -0.03 9.31 -12.04
C GLN A 363 0.55 8.37 -13.11
N MET A 364 0.68 7.09 -12.79
CA MET A 364 1.23 6.12 -13.74
C MET A 364 0.19 5.66 -14.75
N ASP A 365 0.53 5.83 -16.03
CA ASP A 365 -0.26 5.31 -17.13
C ASP A 365 0.24 3.92 -17.53
N ILE A 366 -0.64 3.16 -18.19
CA ILE A 366 -0.30 1.85 -18.74
C ILE A 366 -0.15 1.94 -20.25
N VAL A 367 1.06 1.70 -20.75
CA VAL A 367 1.37 1.68 -22.18
C VAL A 367 1.43 0.25 -22.66
N THR A 368 0.66 -0.07 -23.70
CA THR A 368 0.61 -1.40 -24.31
C THR A 368 0.98 -1.35 -25.79
N TRP A 369 1.86 -2.25 -26.22
CA TRP A 369 2.23 -2.42 -27.63
C TRP A 369 1.70 -3.75 -28.17
N ASP A 370 0.62 -3.69 -28.94
CA ASP A 370 0.01 -4.88 -29.53
C ASP A 370 0.84 -5.41 -30.72
N LYS A 371 1.26 -6.67 -30.62
CA LYS A 371 2.19 -7.31 -31.56
C LYS A 371 1.58 -7.59 -32.94
N LYS A 372 0.25 -7.56 -33.07
CA LYS A 372 -0.47 -7.91 -34.31
C LYS A 372 -1.04 -6.69 -35.02
N SER A 373 -1.72 -5.83 -34.29
CA SER A 373 -2.39 -4.63 -34.80
C SER A 373 -1.46 -3.43 -34.91
N ALA A 374 -0.25 -3.51 -34.34
CA ALA A 374 0.71 -2.41 -34.26
C ALA A 374 0.25 -1.24 -33.37
N ALA A 375 -0.86 -1.37 -32.64
CA ALA A 375 -1.36 -0.32 -31.77
C ALA A 375 -0.43 -0.13 -30.57
N MET A 376 0.01 1.12 -30.36
CA MET A 376 0.55 1.61 -29.10
C MET A 376 -0.58 2.32 -28.37
N SER A 377 -1.13 1.70 -27.34
CA SER A 377 -2.31 2.19 -26.63
C SER A 377 -2.00 2.51 -25.18
N VAL A 378 -2.61 3.58 -24.67
CA VAL A 378 -2.43 4.06 -23.31
C VAL A 378 -3.75 3.99 -22.56
N ILE A 379 -3.72 3.45 -21.34
CA ILE A 379 -4.74 3.65 -20.32
C ILE A 379 -4.18 4.72 -19.39
N GLN A 380 -4.83 5.88 -19.33
CA GLN A 380 -4.42 6.92 -18.38
C GLN A 380 -4.76 6.48 -16.96
N GLY A 381 -3.81 6.63 -16.04
CA GLY A 381 -4.01 6.26 -14.63
C GLY A 381 -4.99 7.18 -13.92
N GLN A 382 -5.83 6.61 -13.06
CA GLN A 382 -6.72 7.37 -12.16
C GLN A 382 -6.93 6.58 -10.86
N TYR A 383 -6.13 6.83 -9.83
CA TYR A 383 -6.09 5.99 -8.61
C TYR A 383 -6.63 6.70 -7.35
N GLU A 384 -7.21 7.89 -7.50
CA GLU A 384 -7.75 8.70 -6.39
C GLU A 384 -9.22 8.38 -6.04
N GLU A 385 -9.94 7.68 -6.92
CA GLU A 385 -11.35 7.31 -6.72
C GLU A 385 -11.48 5.92 -6.04
N LEU A 386 -12.70 5.38 -5.91
CA LEU A 386 -12.85 4.03 -5.36
C LEU A 386 -12.24 3.00 -6.32
N ARG A 387 -11.60 1.96 -5.76
CA ARG A 387 -10.84 0.97 -6.55
C ARG A 387 -11.63 0.20 -7.61
N ASN A 388 -12.96 0.19 -7.50
CA ASN A 388 -13.89 -0.44 -8.44
C ASN A 388 -14.60 0.58 -9.34
N ASP A 389 -14.23 1.85 -9.29
CA ASP A 389 -14.64 2.82 -10.30
C ASP A 389 -14.03 2.47 -11.66
N ARG A 390 -14.63 3.06 -12.69
CA ARG A 390 -14.23 2.76 -14.06
C ARG A 390 -13.00 3.57 -14.43
N GLN A 391 -11.90 2.87 -14.65
CA GLN A 391 -10.67 3.43 -15.19
C GLN A 391 -10.87 3.97 -16.61
N PRO A 392 -10.12 5.02 -17.00
CA PRO A 392 -10.17 5.58 -18.35
C PRO A 392 -10.06 4.51 -19.45
N ALA A 393 -10.74 4.73 -20.57
CA ALA A 393 -10.68 3.81 -21.68
C ALA A 393 -9.28 3.81 -22.32
N SER A 394 -8.84 2.65 -22.80
CA SER A 394 -7.60 2.56 -23.56
C SER A 394 -7.73 3.31 -24.90
N HIS A 395 -6.74 4.14 -25.22
CA HIS A 395 -6.69 4.92 -26.45
C HIS A 395 -5.39 4.67 -27.22
N THR A 396 -5.48 4.45 -28.54
CA THR A 396 -4.29 4.28 -29.39
C THR A 396 -3.62 5.63 -29.64
N TRP A 397 -2.39 5.78 -29.15
CA TRP A 397 -1.56 6.98 -29.25
C TRP A 397 -0.60 6.96 -30.44
N ALA A 398 -0.27 5.78 -30.96
CA ALA A 398 0.49 5.61 -32.19
C ALA A 398 0.21 4.24 -32.82
N SER A 399 0.54 4.11 -34.11
CA SER A 399 0.61 2.81 -34.80
C SER A 399 2.06 2.54 -35.19
N ILE A 400 2.70 1.59 -34.53
CA ILE A 400 4.11 1.24 -34.69
C ILE A 400 4.20 -0.27 -34.96
N PRO A 401 4.56 -0.71 -36.18
CA PRO A 401 4.63 -2.13 -36.51
C PRO A 401 5.57 -2.89 -35.58
N TYR A 402 5.11 -3.99 -34.98
CA TYR A 402 5.98 -4.86 -34.18
C TYR A 402 6.81 -5.77 -35.08
N ALA A 403 8.07 -5.97 -34.70
CA ALA A 403 8.95 -6.95 -35.33
C ALA A 403 9.46 -7.91 -34.26
N ASP A 404 9.50 -9.20 -34.56
CA ASP A 404 9.90 -10.20 -33.58
C ASP A 404 11.36 -10.03 -33.11
N GLY A 405 11.56 -9.88 -31.80
CA GLY A 405 12.82 -9.49 -31.19
C GLY A 405 13.04 -7.98 -31.08
N ALA A 406 12.00 -7.16 -31.28
CA ALA A 406 11.96 -5.78 -30.83
C ALA A 406 11.56 -5.72 -29.35
N ALA A 407 12.09 -4.72 -28.64
CA ALA A 407 11.73 -4.39 -27.27
C ALA A 407 11.51 -2.88 -27.15
N PHE A 408 10.76 -2.47 -26.14
CA PHE A 408 10.53 -1.06 -25.84
C PHE A 408 10.57 -0.81 -24.34
N THR A 409 10.84 0.43 -23.96
CA THR A 409 10.71 0.95 -22.60
C THR A 409 10.35 2.44 -22.69
N LEU A 410 10.15 3.08 -21.55
CA LEU A 410 9.81 4.50 -21.48
C LEU A 410 11.06 5.38 -21.57
N ASN A 411 10.89 6.58 -22.13
CA ASN A 411 11.97 7.53 -22.40
C ASN A 411 11.76 8.82 -21.61
N SER A 412 12.44 8.94 -20.48
CA SER A 412 12.44 10.15 -19.64
C SER A 412 13.41 11.23 -20.12
N ARG A 413 14.29 10.91 -21.08
CA ARG A 413 15.36 11.80 -21.52
C ARG A 413 14.88 13.00 -22.34
N ILE A 414 13.81 12.85 -23.12
CA ILE A 414 13.29 13.93 -23.97
C ILE A 414 12.55 14.99 -23.13
N ASP A 415 11.73 14.54 -22.19
CA ASP A 415 10.93 15.38 -21.30
C ASP A 415 10.84 14.67 -19.94
N SER A 416 11.34 15.32 -18.90
CA SER A 416 11.40 14.77 -17.55
C SER A 416 10.02 14.65 -16.87
N LYS A 417 9.01 15.37 -17.39
CA LYS A 417 7.64 15.36 -16.86
C LYS A 417 6.71 14.41 -17.61
N LYS A 418 7.09 14.02 -18.84
CA LYS A 418 6.28 13.19 -19.73
C LYS A 418 7.16 12.21 -20.47
N GLN A 419 7.09 10.96 -20.07
CA GLN A 419 7.92 9.93 -20.68
C GLN A 419 7.45 9.62 -22.10
N GLY A 420 8.40 9.54 -23.02
CA GLY A 420 8.23 9.06 -24.38
C GLY A 420 8.48 7.55 -24.48
N LEU A 421 8.90 7.08 -25.66
CA LEU A 421 9.27 5.68 -25.89
C LEU A 421 10.71 5.55 -26.41
N TRP A 422 11.39 4.52 -25.94
CA TRP A 422 12.57 3.93 -26.57
C TRP A 422 12.16 2.63 -27.25
N ILE A 423 12.53 2.43 -28.52
CA ILE A 423 12.26 1.19 -29.26
C ILE A 423 13.55 0.69 -29.91
N VAL A 424 13.98 -0.52 -29.54
CA VAL A 424 15.05 -1.24 -30.23
C VAL A 424 14.48 -2.22 -31.24
N ARG A 425 15.06 -2.26 -32.43
CA ARG A 425 14.61 -3.08 -33.56
C ARG A 425 15.63 -4.17 -33.87
N PRO A 426 15.17 -5.38 -34.25
CA PRO A 426 16.05 -6.50 -34.57
C PRO A 426 16.97 -6.25 -35.77
N ASN A 427 16.62 -5.30 -36.64
CA ASN A 427 17.40 -4.90 -37.80
C ASN A 427 18.49 -3.86 -37.51
N GLY A 428 18.78 -3.57 -36.24
CA GLY A 428 19.86 -2.63 -35.87
C GLY A 428 19.44 -1.17 -35.88
N LYS A 429 18.20 -0.87 -35.44
CA LYS A 429 17.74 0.52 -35.24
C LYS A 429 17.34 0.76 -33.79
N LEU A 430 17.68 1.93 -33.28
CA LEU A 430 17.09 2.51 -32.08
C LEU A 430 16.20 3.68 -32.52
N GLU A 431 15.00 3.78 -31.98
CA GLU A 431 14.06 4.86 -32.25
C GLU A 431 13.61 5.50 -30.94
N ALA A 432 13.56 6.83 -30.90
CA ALA A 432 13.00 7.60 -29.80
C ALA A 432 11.71 8.26 -30.24
N TYR A 433 10.72 8.25 -29.35
CA TYR A 433 9.45 8.93 -29.54
C TYR A 433 9.21 9.88 -28.37
N ALA A 434 8.81 11.11 -28.64
CA ALA A 434 8.35 12.06 -27.63
C ALA A 434 6.85 11.85 -27.37
N SER A 435 6.42 11.98 -26.11
CA SER A 435 5.00 12.09 -25.78
C SER A 435 4.51 13.53 -25.96
N THR A 436 3.33 13.71 -26.55
CA THR A 436 2.62 14.99 -26.54
C THR A 436 1.69 15.15 -25.33
N GLY A 437 1.47 14.07 -24.56
CA GLY A 437 0.44 13.94 -23.52
C GLY A 437 -0.79 13.16 -23.97
N ASP A 438 -0.94 12.95 -25.27
CA ASP A 438 -2.06 12.26 -25.92
C ASP A 438 -1.66 11.46 -27.19
N SER A 439 -0.38 11.50 -27.58
CA SER A 439 0.16 10.78 -28.74
C SER A 439 1.67 10.57 -28.60
N PHE A 440 2.22 9.61 -29.35
CA PHE A 440 3.67 9.43 -29.46
C PHE A 440 4.17 9.82 -30.86
N LYS A 441 5.15 10.72 -30.91
CA LYS A 441 5.75 11.20 -32.18
C LYS A 441 7.23 10.87 -32.23
N ARG A 442 7.66 10.18 -33.29
CA ARG A 442 9.07 9.83 -33.47
C ARG A 442 9.91 11.10 -33.53
N SER A 443 10.86 11.23 -32.63
CA SER A 443 11.75 12.38 -32.53
C SER A 443 13.11 12.09 -33.19
N GLN A 444 13.69 10.92 -32.93
CA GLN A 444 15.05 10.58 -33.36
C GLN A 444 15.17 9.09 -33.69
N ALA A 445 16.19 8.74 -34.47
CA ALA A 445 16.54 7.35 -34.75
C ALA A 445 18.05 7.21 -35.01
N TRP A 446 18.60 6.07 -34.62
CA TRP A 446 20.03 5.75 -34.77
C TRP A 446 20.21 4.37 -35.37
N SER A 447 21.36 4.17 -36.02
CA SER A 447 21.83 2.84 -36.41
C SER A 447 22.65 2.24 -35.27
N ILE A 448 22.34 1.00 -34.90
CA ILE A 448 23.00 0.24 -33.83
C ILE A 448 23.31 -1.17 -34.32
N PRO A 449 24.18 -1.95 -33.63
CA PRO A 449 24.38 -3.35 -33.98
C PRO A 449 23.07 -4.14 -33.94
N ALA A 450 22.80 -4.89 -35.01
CA ALA A 450 21.61 -5.73 -35.12
C ALA A 450 21.62 -6.83 -34.05
N ASN A 451 20.63 -6.80 -33.16
CA ASN A 451 20.42 -7.78 -32.10
C ASN A 451 18.91 -7.97 -31.88
N ARG A 452 18.50 -9.16 -31.45
CA ARG A 452 17.14 -9.43 -31.00
C ARG A 452 17.09 -9.29 -29.48
N TRP A 453 16.18 -8.47 -28.97
CA TRP A 453 16.08 -8.07 -27.57
C TRP A 453 14.89 -8.72 -26.89
N TYR A 454 15.09 -9.20 -25.67
CA TYR A 454 14.05 -9.78 -24.84
C TYR A 454 13.29 -8.73 -24.01
N ASP A 455 14.02 -7.77 -23.44
CA ASP A 455 13.56 -6.65 -22.64
C ASP A 455 14.44 -5.41 -22.92
N LEU A 456 14.02 -4.25 -22.41
CA LEU A 456 14.75 -3.00 -22.51
C LEU A 456 14.50 -2.17 -21.25
N TYR A 457 15.54 -1.52 -20.76
CA TYR A 457 15.52 -0.67 -19.58
C TYR A 457 16.25 0.64 -19.89
N GLU A 458 15.70 1.75 -19.44
CA GLU A 458 16.39 3.03 -19.36
C GLU A 458 17.06 3.15 -17.99
N LEU A 459 18.34 3.54 -17.99
CA LEU A 459 19.10 3.87 -16.79
C LEU A 459 19.56 5.32 -16.91
N LYS A 460 18.81 6.23 -16.28
CA LYS A 460 19.20 7.64 -16.19
C LYS A 460 20.57 7.79 -15.56
N GLN A 461 21.43 8.60 -16.18
CA GLN A 461 22.73 8.97 -15.64
C GLN A 461 22.76 10.47 -15.34
N PRO A 462 23.66 10.92 -14.44
CA PRO A 462 23.86 12.34 -14.21
C PRO A 462 24.15 13.10 -15.50
N ASN A 463 23.79 14.38 -15.54
CA ASN A 463 24.04 15.30 -16.66
C ASN A 463 23.21 15.02 -17.95
N GLY A 464 22.13 14.23 -17.86
CA GLY A 464 21.22 13.97 -18.98
C GLY A 464 21.68 12.86 -19.94
N ASP A 465 22.71 12.12 -19.54
CA ASP A 465 23.13 10.90 -20.21
C ASP A 465 22.21 9.74 -19.88
N CYS A 466 22.24 8.71 -20.72
CA CYS A 466 21.36 7.56 -20.57
C CYS A 466 22.07 6.29 -21.02
N ILE A 467 21.87 5.20 -20.26
CA ILE A 467 22.23 3.85 -20.70
C ILE A 467 20.93 3.11 -21.00
N LEU A 468 20.83 2.54 -22.20
CA LEU A 468 19.81 1.54 -22.51
C LEU A 468 20.42 0.15 -22.35
N ALA A 469 19.78 -0.70 -21.57
CA ALA A 469 20.26 -2.05 -21.28
C ALA A 469 19.14 -3.07 -21.46
N GLY A 470 19.48 -4.32 -21.75
CA GLY A 470 18.49 -5.38 -21.92
C GLY A 470 19.12 -6.71 -22.28
N GLN A 471 18.36 -7.77 -22.11
CA GLN A 471 18.79 -9.13 -22.40
C GLN A 471 18.64 -9.44 -23.89
N SER A 472 19.56 -10.24 -24.44
CA SER A 472 19.34 -10.86 -25.75
C SER A 472 18.11 -11.77 -25.72
N GLN A 473 17.49 -12.03 -26.87
CA GLN A 473 16.28 -12.86 -26.98
C GLN A 473 16.41 -14.24 -26.30
N ASP A 474 17.59 -14.84 -26.36
CA ASP A 474 17.93 -16.14 -25.74
C ASP A 474 18.40 -16.01 -24.27
N ARG A 475 18.42 -14.77 -23.74
CA ARG A 475 18.88 -14.38 -22.40
C ARG A 475 20.31 -14.78 -22.05
N SER A 476 21.14 -15.03 -23.06
CA SER A 476 22.55 -15.40 -22.88
C SER A 476 23.47 -14.20 -22.68
N LYS A 477 23.05 -13.00 -23.07
CA LYS A 477 23.86 -11.77 -23.00
C LYS A 477 23.08 -10.59 -22.43
N LEU A 478 23.79 -9.70 -21.73
CA LEU A 478 23.37 -8.33 -21.46
C LEU A 478 23.90 -7.43 -22.57
N LEU A 479 22.98 -6.83 -23.31
CA LEU A 479 23.22 -5.85 -24.35
C LEU A 479 23.16 -4.44 -23.75
N GLY A 480 23.85 -3.48 -24.36
CA GLY A 480 23.86 -2.13 -23.86
C GLY A 480 24.20 -1.08 -24.91
N LEU A 481 23.63 0.11 -24.74
CA LEU A 481 23.88 1.31 -25.53
C LEU A 481 24.06 2.48 -24.55
N TYR A 482 25.08 3.31 -24.78
CA TYR A 482 25.29 4.55 -24.03
C TYR A 482 25.00 5.74 -24.92
N LEU A 483 24.21 6.68 -24.40
CA LEU A 483 23.77 7.87 -25.09
C LEU A 483 24.32 9.11 -24.37
N HIS A 484 25.00 9.96 -25.13
CA HIS A 484 25.52 11.26 -24.69
C HIS A 484 25.15 12.31 -25.74
N GLY A 485 24.35 13.31 -25.38
CA GLY A 485 23.80 14.26 -26.36
C GLY A 485 23.01 13.54 -27.47
N ASN A 486 23.43 13.66 -28.73
CA ASN A 486 22.83 12.91 -29.85
C ASN A 486 23.68 11.73 -30.30
N GLU A 487 24.80 11.47 -29.62
CA GLU A 487 25.71 10.37 -29.95
C GLU A 487 25.31 9.08 -29.24
N ILE A 488 25.57 7.96 -29.90
CA ILE A 488 25.32 6.63 -29.36
C ILE A 488 26.56 5.75 -29.52
N LYS A 489 26.91 5.03 -28.45
CA LYS A 489 27.99 4.06 -28.43
C LYS A 489 27.48 2.72 -27.94
N SER A 490 27.86 1.64 -28.60
CA SER A 490 27.52 0.29 -28.14
C SER A 490 28.41 -0.13 -26.99
N ILE A 491 27.80 -0.70 -25.96
CA ILE A 491 28.50 -1.34 -24.83
C ILE A 491 28.78 -2.78 -25.24
N LYS A 492 30.01 -3.26 -25.02
CA LYS A 492 30.39 -4.65 -25.30
C LYS A 492 29.48 -5.61 -24.52
N PRO A 493 28.78 -6.54 -25.18
CA PRO A 493 27.86 -7.43 -24.49
C PRO A 493 28.52 -8.27 -23.41
N TYR A 494 27.91 -8.32 -22.22
CA TYR A 494 28.33 -9.23 -21.15
C TYR A 494 27.66 -10.59 -21.36
N THR A 495 28.42 -11.68 -21.30
CA THR A 495 27.88 -13.04 -21.48
C THR A 495 27.59 -13.65 -20.12
N PHE A 496 26.34 -14.03 -19.90
CA PHE A 496 25.93 -14.70 -18.68
C PHE A 496 26.40 -16.16 -18.64
N ARG A 497 26.60 -16.70 -17.43
CA ARG A 497 26.98 -18.11 -17.23
C ARG A 497 25.86 -19.11 -17.53
N SER A 498 24.63 -18.64 -17.69
CA SER A 498 23.43 -19.44 -17.92
C SER A 498 22.41 -18.62 -18.72
N SER A 499 21.46 -19.26 -19.39
CA SER A 499 20.31 -18.64 -20.05
C SER A 499 18.99 -18.77 -19.25
N ALA A 500 19.08 -19.22 -17.99
CA ALA A 500 17.93 -19.29 -17.10
C ALA A 500 17.22 -17.92 -16.99
N ALA A 501 15.92 -17.95 -16.71
CA ALA A 501 15.16 -16.72 -16.46
C ALA A 501 15.82 -15.91 -15.34
N ARG A 502 15.90 -14.60 -15.57
CA ARG A 502 16.43 -13.63 -14.64
C ARG A 502 15.51 -12.43 -14.61
N ASP A 503 15.54 -11.76 -13.50
CA ASP A 503 14.82 -10.52 -13.29
C ASP A 503 15.85 -9.41 -13.07
N LEU A 504 15.97 -8.53 -14.07
CA LEU A 504 16.84 -7.37 -13.97
C LEU A 504 16.05 -6.24 -13.32
N ILE A 505 16.68 -5.59 -12.35
CA ILE A 505 16.03 -4.58 -11.53
C ILE A 505 16.71 -3.25 -11.81
N VAL A 506 15.91 -2.24 -12.17
CA VAL A 506 16.36 -0.84 -12.20
C VAL A 506 16.20 -0.30 -10.79
N ARG A 507 17.28 0.20 -10.21
CA ARG A 507 17.33 0.76 -8.87
C ARG A 507 17.55 2.27 -8.94
N ASN A 508 16.75 3.04 -8.20
CA ASN A 508 16.92 4.49 -8.08
C ASN A 508 17.90 4.78 -6.95
N LEU A 509 18.97 5.53 -7.23
CA LEU A 509 19.88 5.94 -6.17
C LEU A 509 19.41 7.26 -5.57
N ALA A 510 18.89 7.17 -4.34
CA ALA A 510 18.43 8.30 -3.54
C ALA A 510 19.43 9.48 -3.61
N GLY A 511 18.91 10.67 -3.93
CA GLY A 511 19.67 11.93 -3.96
C GLY A 511 20.70 12.08 -5.10
N LYS A 512 20.76 11.16 -6.09
CA LYS A 512 21.82 11.18 -7.13
C LYS A 512 21.32 11.34 -8.57
N ASP A 513 20.00 11.43 -8.80
CA ASP A 513 19.36 11.35 -10.13
C ASP A 513 20.05 10.34 -11.06
N GLN A 514 20.33 9.16 -10.50
CA GLN A 514 21.07 8.10 -11.15
C GLN A 514 20.33 6.80 -10.93
N GLN A 515 20.24 6.02 -12.00
CA GLN A 515 19.72 4.67 -11.97
C GLN A 515 20.82 3.66 -12.27
N LYS A 516 20.69 2.49 -11.65
CA LYS A 516 21.59 1.37 -11.84
C LYS A 516 20.83 0.09 -12.14
N LEU A 517 21.46 -0.81 -12.87
CA LEU A 517 20.92 -2.12 -13.19
C LEU A 517 21.49 -3.16 -12.25
N MET A 518 20.64 -3.93 -11.61
CA MET A 518 21.01 -4.94 -10.65
C MET A 518 20.41 -6.30 -11.00
N LEU A 519 21.08 -7.34 -10.52
CA LEU A 519 20.59 -8.71 -10.55
C LEU A 519 20.84 -9.35 -9.19
N PHE A 520 19.76 -9.75 -8.52
CA PHE A 520 19.83 -10.48 -7.26
C PHE A 520 19.63 -11.98 -7.48
N LYS A 521 20.29 -12.77 -6.65
CA LYS A 521 20.06 -14.22 -6.64
C LYS A 521 18.82 -14.51 -5.80
N ASP A 522 17.93 -15.31 -6.35
CA ASP A 522 16.72 -15.77 -5.67
C ASP A 522 17.01 -16.33 -4.28
N ASN A 523 16.13 -15.99 -3.35
CA ASN A 523 16.18 -16.42 -1.95
C ASN A 523 17.42 -15.97 -1.16
N THR A 524 18.14 -14.95 -1.63
CA THR A 524 19.30 -14.38 -0.93
C THR A 524 19.21 -12.86 -0.84
N SER A 525 20.11 -12.23 -0.10
CA SER A 525 20.36 -10.78 -0.07
C SER A 525 21.55 -10.35 -0.96
N GLN A 526 22.11 -11.30 -1.72
CA GLN A 526 23.29 -11.11 -2.54
C GLN A 526 22.94 -10.88 -4.01
N GLY A 527 23.63 -9.91 -4.61
CA GLY A 527 23.44 -9.54 -6.00
C GLY A 527 24.70 -8.99 -6.64
N VAL A 528 24.53 -8.55 -7.88
CA VAL A 528 25.54 -7.82 -8.64
C VAL A 528 24.93 -6.58 -9.24
N GLU A 529 25.70 -5.51 -9.23
CA GLU A 529 25.42 -4.27 -9.93
C GLU A 529 26.18 -4.27 -11.27
N PHE A 530 25.52 -3.85 -12.35
CA PHE A 530 26.15 -3.64 -13.65
C PHE A 530 26.49 -2.17 -13.82
N GLU A 531 27.78 -1.85 -13.77
CA GLU A 531 28.30 -0.52 -14.04
C GLU A 531 28.92 -0.45 -15.44
N LEU A 532 28.76 0.68 -16.13
CA LEU A 532 29.46 0.95 -17.38
C LEU A 532 30.84 1.55 -17.09
N ASP A 533 31.91 0.86 -17.47
CA ASP A 533 33.21 1.49 -17.68
C ASP A 533 33.17 2.26 -19.01
N GLN A 534 33.04 3.58 -18.93
CA GLN A 534 32.93 4.44 -20.11
C GLN A 534 34.23 4.52 -20.94
N ALA A 535 35.39 4.24 -20.34
CA ALA A 535 36.66 4.28 -21.06
C ALA A 535 36.80 3.06 -21.98
N SER A 536 36.43 1.88 -21.48
CA SER A 536 36.51 0.63 -22.24
C SER A 536 35.21 0.25 -22.97
N MET A 537 34.10 0.93 -22.65
CA MET A 537 32.74 0.61 -23.09
C MET A 537 32.34 -0.84 -22.76
N GLN A 538 32.63 -1.28 -21.54
CA GLN A 538 32.33 -2.63 -21.05
C GLN A 538 31.58 -2.59 -19.72
N TRP A 539 30.79 -3.64 -19.47
CA TRP A 539 30.16 -3.86 -18.17
C TRP A 539 31.19 -4.31 -17.14
N ARG A 540 31.24 -3.60 -16.01
CA ARG A 540 31.88 -4.03 -14.77
C ARG A 540 30.81 -4.54 -13.81
N LEU A 541 31.11 -5.60 -13.09
CA LEU A 541 30.21 -6.18 -12.10
C LEU A 541 30.76 -5.90 -10.71
N ASP A 542 29.98 -5.18 -9.91
CA ASP A 542 30.31 -4.91 -8.51
C ASP A 542 29.37 -5.74 -7.61
N LYS A 543 29.94 -6.40 -6.59
CA LYS A 543 29.15 -7.25 -5.67
C LYS A 543 28.30 -6.35 -4.79
N VAL A 544 27.03 -6.72 -4.63
CA VAL A 544 26.09 -6.08 -3.70
C VAL A 544 25.63 -7.12 -2.68
N GLU A 545 25.55 -6.71 -1.42
CA GLU A 545 25.01 -7.50 -0.32
C GLU A 545 24.16 -6.58 0.54
N LEU A 546 22.89 -6.92 0.70
CA LEU A 546 21.94 -6.14 1.49
C LEU A 546 21.94 -6.65 2.93
N ASP A 547 21.81 -5.75 3.89
CA ASP A 547 21.72 -6.08 5.31
C ASP A 547 20.29 -6.55 5.68
N ILE A 548 19.84 -7.61 5.01
CA ILE A 548 18.59 -8.31 5.29
C ILE A 548 18.83 -9.83 5.25
N PRO A 549 18.01 -10.64 5.94
CA PRO A 549 18.17 -12.09 5.94
C PRO A 549 18.08 -12.73 4.53
N ASP A 550 18.80 -13.85 4.38
CA ASP A 550 18.61 -14.79 3.27
C ASP A 550 17.33 -15.61 3.53
N GLU A 551 16.31 -15.41 2.69
CA GLU A 551 15.02 -16.08 2.83
C GLU A 551 14.27 -16.10 1.50
N LEU A 552 13.15 -16.83 1.44
CA LEU A 552 12.41 -17.07 0.21
C LEU A 552 11.89 -15.79 -0.46
N GLY A 553 12.11 -15.69 -1.77
CA GLY A 553 11.55 -14.62 -2.59
C GLY A 553 12.59 -13.84 -3.40
N SER A 554 12.06 -12.95 -4.23
CA SER A 554 12.82 -12.00 -5.07
C SER A 554 12.78 -10.60 -4.46
N ILE A 555 13.80 -9.80 -4.75
CA ILE A 555 13.95 -8.44 -4.21
C ILE A 555 13.36 -7.43 -5.20
N ARG A 556 12.71 -6.41 -4.63
CA ARG A 556 12.34 -5.15 -5.27
C ARG A 556 12.73 -4.01 -4.36
N PHE A 557 12.86 -2.84 -4.97
CA PHE A 557 13.17 -1.60 -4.30
C PHE A 557 12.14 -0.55 -4.64
N GLY A 558 11.85 0.35 -3.70
CA GLY A 558 10.96 1.50 -3.86
C GLY A 558 10.95 2.35 -2.59
N ASP A 559 10.57 3.61 -2.71
CA ASP A 559 10.35 4.52 -1.57
C ASP A 559 8.90 4.37 -1.10
N PHE A 560 8.60 3.34 -0.32
CA PHE A 560 7.20 2.97 -0.04
C PHE A 560 6.55 3.85 1.04
N ASN A 561 7.34 4.58 1.82
CA ASN A 561 6.87 5.50 2.85
C ASN A 561 7.07 6.98 2.48
N GLY A 562 7.70 7.29 1.33
CA GLY A 562 7.87 8.64 0.81
C GLY A 562 8.90 9.48 1.57
N ASP A 563 9.86 8.85 2.25
CA ASP A 563 10.90 9.54 3.03
C ASP A 563 12.15 9.88 2.19
N GLY A 564 12.14 9.53 0.90
CA GLY A 564 13.22 9.73 -0.05
C GLY A 564 14.29 8.64 -0.01
N ARG A 565 14.13 7.62 0.84
CA ARG A 565 15.02 6.45 0.95
C ARG A 565 14.38 5.26 0.25
N GLU A 566 15.23 4.31 -0.15
CA GLU A 566 14.77 3.18 -0.96
C GLU A 566 14.68 1.93 -0.08
N ASP A 567 13.44 1.56 0.24
CA ASP A 567 13.07 0.37 0.98
C ASP A 567 13.22 -0.89 0.13
N ILE A 568 13.10 -2.05 0.78
CA ILE A 568 13.13 -3.35 0.12
C ILE A 568 11.80 -4.08 0.32
N LEU A 569 11.22 -4.53 -0.79
CA LEU A 569 10.16 -5.52 -0.79
C LEU A 569 10.75 -6.88 -1.19
N ARG A 570 10.58 -7.89 -0.34
CA ARG A 570 10.84 -9.29 -0.70
C ARG A 570 9.53 -10.01 -0.98
N TRP A 571 9.37 -10.47 -2.22
CA TRP A 571 8.17 -11.17 -2.69
C TRP A 571 8.42 -12.66 -2.88
N ASP A 572 7.68 -13.51 -2.18
CA ASP A 572 7.66 -14.97 -2.37
C ASP A 572 6.51 -15.38 -3.31
N PRO A 573 6.80 -15.70 -4.59
CA PRO A 573 5.78 -16.09 -5.56
C PRO A 573 5.08 -17.41 -5.23
N ARG A 574 5.66 -18.27 -4.37
CA ARG A 574 5.07 -19.57 -4.03
C ARG A 574 3.90 -19.44 -3.08
N ASN A 575 4.06 -18.62 -2.04
CA ASN A 575 3.04 -18.40 -1.02
C ASN A 575 2.28 -17.09 -1.22
N LEU A 576 2.68 -16.27 -2.20
CA LEU A 576 2.14 -14.91 -2.44
C LEU A 576 2.29 -13.99 -1.22
N THR A 577 3.32 -14.27 -0.42
CA THR A 577 3.63 -13.48 0.78
C THR A 577 4.72 -12.48 0.47
N ASN A 578 4.73 -11.40 1.23
CA ASN A 578 5.62 -10.27 1.04
C ASN A 578 6.18 -9.84 2.39
N ARG A 579 7.40 -9.32 2.36
CA ARG A 579 8.07 -8.70 3.51
C ARG A 579 8.57 -7.33 3.10
N VAL A 580 8.26 -6.33 3.90
CA VAL A 580 8.74 -4.96 3.73
C VAL A 580 9.86 -4.71 4.73
N TYR A 581 11.02 -4.37 4.22
CA TYR A 581 12.19 -3.96 4.97
C TYR A 581 12.39 -2.47 4.74
N GLN A 582 12.06 -1.69 5.76
CA GLN A 582 12.20 -0.25 5.72
C GLN A 582 13.66 0.16 5.93
N GLN A 583 14.15 1.11 5.14
CA GLN A 583 15.47 1.68 5.32
C GLN A 583 15.47 2.68 6.48
N THR A 584 16.26 2.40 7.53
CA THR A 584 16.36 3.29 8.70
C THR A 584 17.58 4.21 8.63
N GLU A 585 18.66 3.71 8.03
CA GLU A 585 19.90 4.45 7.77
C GLU A 585 20.47 3.97 6.42
N ASP A 586 21.49 4.66 5.89
CA ASP A 586 22.11 4.27 4.62
C ASP A 586 22.53 2.79 4.66
N HIS A 587 21.92 2.00 3.78
CA HIS A 587 22.11 0.54 3.66
C HIS A 587 21.71 -0.30 4.89
N THR A 588 21.05 0.27 5.89
CA THR A 588 20.55 -0.44 7.08
C THR A 588 19.04 -0.58 7.02
N TYR A 589 18.53 -1.78 7.27
CA TYR A 589 17.12 -2.12 7.06
C TYR A 589 16.50 -2.78 8.29
N LYS A 590 15.23 -2.47 8.55
CA LYS A 590 14.42 -3.10 9.59
C LYS A 590 13.17 -3.72 8.98
N LEU A 591 12.83 -4.94 9.41
CA LEU A 591 11.55 -5.56 9.05
C LEU A 591 10.39 -4.71 9.61
N LEU A 592 9.57 -4.19 8.72
CA LEU A 592 8.41 -3.37 9.05
C LEU A 592 7.11 -4.19 9.07
N SER A 593 6.87 -4.97 8.02
CA SER A 593 5.64 -5.75 7.89
C SER A 593 5.84 -7.05 7.11
N ILE A 594 5.02 -8.05 7.43
CA ILE A 594 4.83 -9.28 6.69
C ILE A 594 3.35 -9.34 6.30
N PHE A 595 3.07 -9.47 5.00
CA PHE A 595 1.70 -9.44 4.50
C PHE A 595 1.43 -10.43 3.36
N GLY A 596 0.15 -10.67 3.09
CA GLY A 596 -0.33 -11.60 2.07
C GLY A 596 -1.09 -12.80 2.64
N PRO A 597 -1.63 -13.67 1.78
CA PRO A 597 -1.37 -13.75 0.34
C PRO A 597 -1.97 -12.60 -0.49
N TRP A 598 -1.24 -12.08 -1.48
CA TRP A 598 -1.77 -11.16 -2.50
C TRP A 598 -1.03 -11.32 -3.85
N GLY A 599 -1.76 -11.21 -4.95
CA GLY A 599 -1.20 -11.25 -6.31
C GLY A 599 -1.30 -12.62 -6.98
N LYS A 600 -0.32 -12.96 -7.83
CA LYS A 600 -0.38 -14.11 -8.75
C LYS A 600 0.94 -14.88 -8.79
N THR A 601 0.87 -16.22 -8.84
CA THR A 601 2.05 -17.10 -8.76
C THR A 601 3.01 -16.99 -9.94
N ASN A 602 2.50 -16.62 -11.13
CA ASN A 602 3.29 -16.40 -12.35
C ASN A 602 3.30 -14.92 -12.77
N GLY A 603 3.04 -14.02 -11.83
CA GLY A 603 3.01 -12.59 -12.08
C GLY A 603 4.40 -11.97 -12.22
N ARG A 604 4.47 -10.80 -12.83
CA ARG A 604 5.61 -9.89 -12.75
C ARG A 604 5.27 -8.75 -11.82
N LEU A 605 6.08 -8.56 -10.80
CA LEU A 605 5.95 -7.48 -9.83
C LEU A 605 6.67 -6.23 -10.36
N SER A 606 5.91 -5.13 -10.44
CA SER A 606 6.38 -3.79 -10.79
C SER A 606 6.23 -2.88 -9.58
N VAL A 607 7.13 -1.90 -9.47
CA VAL A 607 7.13 -0.88 -8.42
C VAL A 607 7.18 0.49 -9.07
N ALA A 608 6.27 1.37 -8.68
CA ALA A 608 6.19 2.77 -9.11
C ALA A 608 5.14 3.49 -8.25
N ASP A 609 5.24 4.81 -8.10
CA ASP A 609 4.19 5.66 -7.53
C ASP A 609 2.99 5.80 -8.49
N PHE A 610 2.01 4.89 -8.42
CA PHE A 610 0.86 4.84 -9.33
C PHE A 610 -0.08 6.02 -9.13
N ASP A 611 -0.42 6.33 -7.88
CA ASP A 611 -1.39 7.38 -7.53
C ASP A 611 -0.78 8.79 -7.44
N GLY A 612 0.55 8.92 -7.53
CA GLY A 612 1.25 10.19 -7.52
C GLY A 612 1.36 10.79 -6.11
N ASN A 613 1.16 10.00 -5.05
CA ASN A 613 1.20 10.46 -3.67
C ASN A 613 2.64 10.62 -3.13
N GLY A 614 3.66 10.29 -3.95
CA GLY A 614 5.07 10.36 -3.58
C GLY A 614 5.59 9.11 -2.87
N LYS A 615 4.79 8.04 -2.79
CA LYS A 615 5.16 6.73 -2.25
C LYS A 615 5.06 5.71 -3.36
N ASP A 616 6.06 4.86 -3.48
CA ASP A 616 6.01 3.79 -4.46
C ASP A 616 4.95 2.75 -4.09
N ASP A 617 4.17 2.32 -5.07
CA ASP A 617 3.16 1.27 -4.98
C ASP A 617 3.67 -0.02 -5.62
N ILE A 618 2.82 -1.06 -5.57
CA ILE A 618 3.09 -2.32 -6.25
C ILE A 618 2.00 -2.69 -7.23
N ALA A 619 2.41 -3.31 -8.34
CA ALA A 619 1.48 -3.93 -9.26
C ALA A 619 1.96 -5.28 -9.76
N MET A 620 1.03 -6.22 -9.90
CA MET A 620 1.28 -7.57 -10.36
C MET A 620 0.61 -7.80 -11.70
N TYR A 621 1.42 -8.10 -12.72
CA TYR A 621 0.93 -8.40 -14.06
C TYR A 621 1.04 -9.88 -14.37
N GLY A 622 -0.11 -10.53 -14.63
CA GLY A 622 -0.18 -11.95 -14.98
C GLY A 622 0.02 -12.21 -16.47
N ASN A 623 0.81 -13.24 -16.83
CA ASN A 623 1.05 -13.60 -18.23
C ASN A 623 -0.20 -14.14 -18.98
N GLU A 624 -1.22 -14.64 -18.27
CA GLU A 624 -2.28 -15.44 -18.88
C GLU A 624 -3.68 -14.82 -18.84
N ASP A 625 -4.07 -14.16 -17.74
CA ASP A 625 -5.41 -13.58 -17.59
C ASP A 625 -5.52 -12.15 -18.18
N GLY A 626 -4.38 -11.52 -18.45
CA GLY A 626 -4.28 -10.23 -19.11
C GLY A 626 -4.71 -9.05 -18.25
N PHE A 627 -4.60 -9.20 -16.93
CA PHE A 627 -4.86 -8.16 -15.95
C PHE A 627 -3.60 -7.75 -15.20
N LEU A 628 -3.47 -6.45 -14.97
CA LEU A 628 -2.59 -5.81 -14.01
C LEU A 628 -3.39 -5.50 -12.75
N ASP A 629 -2.95 -5.99 -11.60
CA ASP A 629 -3.59 -5.75 -10.30
C ASP A 629 -2.67 -4.84 -9.47
N VAL A 630 -3.18 -3.71 -9.00
CA VAL A 630 -2.45 -2.67 -8.26
C VAL A 630 -2.75 -2.80 -6.76
N ALA A 631 -1.78 -2.46 -5.91
CA ALA A 631 -1.98 -2.22 -4.49
C ALA A 631 -1.17 -0.99 -4.07
N LEU A 632 -1.87 -0.01 -3.50
CA LEU A 632 -1.38 1.33 -3.22
C LEU A 632 -0.77 1.43 -1.82
N SER A 633 0.33 2.15 -1.67
CA SER A 633 0.99 2.40 -0.41
C SER A 633 0.57 3.72 0.19
N PHE A 634 0.16 3.65 1.45
CA PHE A 634 -0.14 4.80 2.30
C PHE A 634 0.67 4.74 3.59
N GLN A 635 1.83 4.07 3.55
CA GLN A 635 2.69 3.90 4.71
C GLN A 635 3.10 5.25 5.28
N THR A 636 3.26 5.29 6.59
CA THR A 636 3.57 6.53 7.30
C THR A 636 5.02 6.90 7.07
N ASP A 637 5.26 8.19 6.82
CA ASP A 637 6.61 8.74 6.90
C ASP A 637 7.01 8.82 8.39
N HIS A 638 7.75 7.81 8.88
CA HIS A 638 8.22 7.74 10.26
C HIS A 638 9.29 8.79 10.61
N VAL A 639 9.75 9.60 9.64
CA VAL A 639 10.71 10.70 9.84
C VAL A 639 9.99 12.01 10.21
N LYS A 640 8.68 12.13 9.90
CA LYS A 640 7.81 13.27 10.25
C LYS A 640 6.84 12.91 11.40
#